data_AF-W6THR3-F1
#
_entry.id   AF-W6THR3-F1
#
_cell.length_a   1.000
_cell.length_b   1.000
_cell.length_c   1.000
_cell.angle_alpha   90.00
_cell.angle_beta   90.00
_cell.angle_gamma   90.00
#
_symmetry.space_group_name_H-M   'P 1'
#
loop_
_entity.id
_entity.type
_entity.pdbx_description
1 polymer ?
#
loop_
_entity_poly.entity_id
_entity_poly.type
_entity_poly.pdbx_seq_one_letter_code
_entity_poly.pdbx_strand_id
1 'polypeptide(L)'
;MNFKRFFIILLFFYLNFGSLMGATITAIEYYQKAQTYYLMQKYYDAIDELLEAVKINPNYYEAYKFLAEIYYKLKIYNQAQFFIEKAYKMSNRDTEYKILYANILLKNNGASQAKKFYSEVLSKQKNNIDALVGLASIFEEEGLLIAAANYYLSVLEYSRTNYSAFDHLMSIYEKLNMNDKAQHLINKVRGTFTSLPDFHRRVAEFSIKTGNLGSAEKYAQNYLMLLKTTYKDFGLVDAYRLLALVYLYQVKYDDAVDVLQKAIVIEQDSDELYYLLGYSYLKLGEVDKAVFNLERAKNMKKDLEFYDMALEESFFVSNFRSAFQKNNSTNIEISKRYQSEGLKAFQDLSLDAAIFNVRNAIDIYPDNDGARFLLAKIYKFMKLDVMAYEELYYLVEQRKVTDSEILDFYDMVAFDIRSSLFFKYGYKTIGDLNKLYDNQTVYRIGIFTQNENKVFGANDLILKYAERILDRNLNIEVVNYRFDYNKDKDYLVSSFSEEFSYARNNNLDLFLMFDLDVDVFRNLASLKVDVFSGKTGVKVKTFSYNSGGVLYLSNILSSFSRDFNDYLPKKGKILQIKKDDVLINLGYVNDVKLGDVFLVLKEGALKYNSDSASFMSYSKSDILGEISIEEIGDYISRGTLKSSALLRDYIQEGYTVFIKK
;
A
#
# COMPACT_ATOMS: atom_id res chain seq x y z
N MET A 1 43.17 74.26 -72.51
CA MET A 1 43.44 73.38 -71.35
C MET A 1 42.12 73.13 -70.61
N ASN A 2 41.49 72.00 -70.92
CA ASN A 2 40.49 71.22 -70.16
C ASN A 2 39.25 71.86 -69.49
N PHE A 3 38.32 72.40 -70.30
CA PHE A 3 36.91 72.55 -69.89
C PHE A 3 36.20 71.20 -69.65
N LYS A 4 36.63 70.12 -70.33
CA LYS A 4 36.14 68.75 -70.08
C LYS A 4 36.59 68.18 -68.72
N ARG A 5 37.71 68.60 -68.13
CA ARG A 5 38.12 68.13 -66.79
C ARG A 5 37.33 68.81 -65.68
N PHE A 6 36.88 70.05 -65.86
CA PHE A 6 36.07 70.75 -64.84
C PHE A 6 34.68 70.12 -64.68
N PHE A 7 34.04 69.70 -65.78
CA PHE A 7 32.74 69.01 -65.72
C PHE A 7 32.85 67.58 -65.19
N ILE A 8 33.95 66.87 -65.45
CA ILE A 8 34.20 65.54 -64.89
C ILE A 8 34.47 65.63 -63.39
N ILE A 9 35.12 66.69 -62.89
CA ILE A 9 35.33 66.91 -61.46
C ILE A 9 34.02 67.31 -60.75
N LEU A 10 33.12 68.05 -61.40
CA LEU A 10 31.80 68.39 -60.84
C LEU A 10 30.83 67.19 -60.84
N LEU A 11 30.92 66.32 -61.86
CA LEU A 11 30.20 65.04 -61.88
C LEU A 11 30.79 64.04 -60.86
N PHE A 12 32.11 64.04 -60.65
CA PHE A 12 32.75 63.24 -59.59
C PHE A 12 32.44 63.77 -58.18
N PHE A 13 32.24 65.07 -58.00
CA PHE A 13 31.78 65.63 -56.72
C PHE A 13 30.30 65.31 -56.44
N TYR A 14 29.46 65.22 -57.48
CA TYR A 14 28.06 64.75 -57.33
C TYR A 14 27.91 63.23 -57.27
N LEU A 15 28.87 62.46 -57.80
CA LEU A 15 28.87 60.99 -57.74
C LEU A 15 29.63 60.40 -56.53
N ASN A 16 30.39 61.21 -55.76
CA ASN A 16 31.03 60.78 -54.52
C ASN A 16 30.37 61.30 -53.23
N PHE A 17 29.23 61.97 -53.31
CA PHE A 17 28.34 62.26 -52.17
C PHE A 17 26.97 61.58 -52.26
N GLY A 18 26.81 60.65 -53.22
CA GLY A 18 25.62 59.82 -53.38
C GLY A 18 25.73 58.41 -52.81
N SER A 19 26.77 58.10 -52.03
CA SER A 19 26.91 56.82 -51.34
C SER A 19 27.03 57.05 -49.83
N LEU A 20 25.88 57.21 -49.15
CA LEU A 20 25.66 56.89 -47.72
C LEU A 20 24.25 57.32 -47.28
N MET A 21 23.20 56.85 -47.97
CA MET A 21 21.99 56.46 -47.23
C MET A 21 22.07 54.95 -47.10
N GLY A 22 22.71 54.46 -46.04
CA GLY A 22 22.51 53.08 -45.65
C GLY A 22 21.01 52.90 -45.44
N ALA A 23 20.41 51.90 -46.07
CA ALA A 23 19.01 51.55 -45.81
C ALA A 23 18.91 51.21 -44.32
N THR A 24 18.44 52.15 -43.51
CA THR A 24 18.22 51.91 -42.09
C THR A 24 17.02 50.99 -41.98
N ILE A 25 17.26 49.71 -41.71
CA ILE A 25 16.20 48.72 -41.49
C ILE A 25 15.26 49.28 -40.43
N THR A 26 13.96 49.27 -40.73
CA THR A 26 12.93 49.83 -39.84
C THR A 26 12.59 48.84 -38.72
N ALA A 27 12.04 49.35 -37.61
CA ALA A 27 11.56 48.50 -36.52
C ALA A 27 10.54 47.44 -36.99
N ILE A 28 9.72 47.77 -38.00
CA ILE A 28 8.70 46.89 -38.57
C ILE A 28 9.36 45.72 -39.34
N GLU A 29 10.43 45.99 -40.10
CA GLU A 29 11.15 44.94 -40.84
C GLU A 29 11.84 43.96 -39.89
N TYR A 30 12.47 44.46 -38.82
CA TYR A 30 13.01 43.61 -37.76
C TYR A 30 11.93 42.76 -37.08
N TYR A 31 10.75 43.33 -36.81
CA TYR A 31 9.62 42.61 -36.25
C TYR A 31 9.09 41.50 -37.19
N GLN A 32 8.95 41.77 -38.49
CA GLN A 32 8.54 40.77 -39.49
C GLN A 32 9.56 39.63 -39.64
N LYS A 33 10.85 39.96 -39.59
CA LYS A 33 11.93 38.97 -39.61
C LYS A 33 11.90 38.09 -38.36
N ALA A 34 11.64 38.67 -37.19
CA ALA A 34 11.44 37.91 -35.97
C ALA A 34 10.24 36.94 -36.05
N GLN A 35 9.11 37.37 -36.63
CA GLN A 35 7.97 36.48 -36.87
C GLN A 35 8.35 35.30 -37.76
N THR A 36 9.17 35.54 -38.78
CA THR A 36 9.68 34.49 -39.68
C THR A 36 10.57 33.50 -38.91
N TYR A 37 11.51 33.99 -38.10
CA TYR A 37 12.35 33.11 -37.28
C TYR A 37 11.55 32.32 -36.24
N TYR A 38 10.53 32.94 -35.64
CA TYR A 38 9.63 32.27 -34.71
C TYR A 38 8.87 31.11 -35.39
N LEU A 39 8.36 31.31 -36.61
CA LEU A 39 7.71 30.24 -37.39
C LEU A 39 8.69 29.11 -37.76
N MET A 40 9.98 29.43 -37.91
CA MET A 40 11.06 28.45 -38.06
C MET A 40 11.52 27.82 -36.73
N GLN A 41 10.86 28.12 -35.62
CA GLN A 41 11.21 27.70 -34.25
C GLN A 41 12.60 28.16 -33.77
N LYS A 42 13.16 29.18 -34.42
CA LYS A 42 14.44 29.80 -34.06
C LYS A 42 14.20 30.93 -33.05
N TYR A 43 13.87 30.55 -31.82
CA TYR A 43 13.40 31.48 -30.79
C TYR A 43 14.43 32.54 -30.38
N TYR A 44 15.72 32.20 -30.31
CA TYR A 44 16.78 33.14 -29.95
C TYR A 44 17.05 34.15 -31.08
N ASP A 45 17.11 33.70 -32.34
CA ASP A 45 17.22 34.58 -33.49
C ASP A 45 16.01 35.54 -33.56
N ALA A 46 14.81 35.06 -33.27
CA ALA A 46 13.62 35.91 -33.18
C ALA A 46 13.72 36.96 -32.06
N ILE A 47 14.28 36.61 -30.90
CA ILE A 47 14.52 37.54 -29.79
C ILE A 47 15.51 38.64 -30.22
N ASP A 48 16.62 38.29 -30.88
CA ASP A 48 17.64 39.25 -31.30
C ASP A 48 17.06 40.31 -32.25
N GLU A 49 16.29 39.88 -33.26
CA GLU A 49 15.63 40.80 -34.19
C GLU A 49 14.57 41.67 -33.46
N LEU A 50 13.83 41.11 -32.49
CA LEU A 50 12.88 41.90 -31.68
C LEU A 50 13.56 42.92 -30.78
N LEU A 51 14.74 42.62 -30.25
CA LEU A 51 15.52 43.57 -29.45
C LEU A 51 16.00 44.75 -30.29
N GLU A 52 16.42 44.51 -31.55
CA GLU A 52 16.74 45.59 -32.48
C GLU A 52 15.48 46.38 -32.88
N ALA A 53 14.32 45.73 -33.05
CA ALA A 53 13.05 46.41 -33.32
C ALA A 53 12.68 47.41 -32.21
N VAL A 54 12.76 47.01 -30.93
CA VAL A 54 12.42 47.89 -29.79
C VAL A 54 13.50 48.93 -29.50
N LYS A 55 14.73 48.74 -29.96
CA LYS A 55 15.81 49.73 -29.89
C LYS A 55 15.60 50.86 -30.88
N ILE A 56 15.12 50.55 -32.09
CA ILE A 56 14.78 51.54 -33.13
C ILE A 56 13.47 52.26 -32.80
N ASN A 57 12.48 51.53 -32.28
CA ASN A 57 11.22 52.10 -31.80
C ASN A 57 10.94 51.65 -30.36
N PRO A 58 11.36 52.45 -29.35
CA PRO A 58 11.11 52.15 -27.94
C PRO A 58 9.64 52.10 -27.53
N ASN A 59 8.69 52.53 -28.37
CA ASN A 59 7.25 52.47 -28.12
C ASN A 59 6.56 51.33 -28.88
N TYR A 60 7.31 50.40 -29.47
CA TYR A 60 6.75 49.30 -30.25
C TYR A 60 6.18 48.18 -29.36
N TYR A 61 4.95 48.37 -28.88
CA TYR A 61 4.34 47.49 -27.89
C TYR A 61 4.10 46.05 -28.41
N GLU A 62 3.81 45.86 -29.71
CA GLU A 62 3.65 44.53 -30.30
C GLU A 62 4.97 43.73 -30.26
N ALA A 63 6.12 44.39 -30.47
CA ALA A 63 7.42 43.75 -30.37
C ALA A 63 7.75 43.35 -28.91
N TYR A 64 7.40 44.20 -27.93
CA TYR A 64 7.52 43.84 -26.51
C TYR A 64 6.60 42.69 -26.09
N LYS A 65 5.34 42.66 -26.57
CA LYS A 65 4.45 41.50 -26.34
C LYS A 65 5.09 40.24 -26.89
N PHE A 66 5.61 40.30 -28.12
CA PHE A 66 6.12 39.11 -28.77
C PHE A 66 7.40 38.58 -28.09
N LEU A 67 8.26 39.48 -27.60
CA LEU A 67 9.37 39.10 -26.71
C LEU A 67 8.84 38.36 -25.47
N ALA A 68 7.82 38.90 -24.80
CA ALA A 68 7.25 38.25 -23.63
C ALA A 68 6.65 36.87 -23.92
N GLU A 69 5.97 36.71 -25.06
CA GLU A 69 5.43 35.42 -25.51
C GLU A 69 6.54 34.39 -25.73
N ILE A 70 7.63 34.77 -26.41
CA ILE A 70 8.76 33.87 -26.65
C ILE A 70 9.44 33.49 -25.33
N TYR A 71 9.71 34.46 -24.45
CA TYR A 71 10.29 34.16 -23.14
C TYR A 71 9.37 33.29 -22.27
N TYR A 72 8.06 33.47 -22.34
CA TYR A 72 7.08 32.61 -21.67
C TYR A 72 7.14 31.16 -22.20
N LYS A 73 7.22 30.98 -23.53
CA LYS A 73 7.40 29.66 -24.16
C LYS A 73 8.70 28.97 -23.77
N LEU A 74 9.78 29.75 -23.64
CA LEU A 74 11.08 29.26 -23.15
C LEU A 74 11.08 29.00 -21.63
N LYS A 75 9.96 29.21 -20.93
CA LYS A 75 9.81 29.07 -19.47
C LYS A 75 10.69 30.04 -18.66
N ILE A 76 11.09 31.14 -19.28
CA ILE A 76 11.92 32.18 -18.70
C ILE A 76 11.00 33.31 -18.19
N TYR A 77 10.31 33.05 -17.07
CA TYR A 77 9.16 33.86 -16.63
C TYR A 77 9.53 35.28 -16.16
N ASN A 78 10.71 35.48 -15.57
CA ASN A 78 11.15 36.81 -15.13
C ASN A 78 11.34 37.78 -16.33
N GLN A 79 12.03 37.33 -17.38
CA GLN A 79 12.17 38.11 -18.61
C GLN A 79 10.81 38.31 -19.31
N ALA A 80 9.96 37.27 -19.33
CA ALA A 80 8.62 37.38 -19.89
C ALA A 80 7.81 38.49 -19.17
N GLN A 81 7.87 38.52 -17.83
CA GLN A 81 7.20 39.53 -17.02
C GLN A 81 7.75 40.94 -17.31
N PHE A 82 9.08 41.09 -17.39
CA PHE A 82 9.70 42.37 -17.70
C PHE A 82 9.21 42.97 -19.04
N PHE A 83 9.15 42.16 -20.09
CA PHE A 83 8.74 42.63 -21.41
C PHE A 83 7.23 42.86 -21.54
N ILE A 84 6.40 42.02 -20.91
CA ILE A 84 4.94 42.21 -20.94
C ILE A 84 4.51 43.45 -20.14
N GLU A 85 5.21 43.79 -19.04
CA GLU A 85 4.98 45.04 -18.30
C GLU A 85 5.28 46.28 -19.14
N LYS A 86 6.33 46.24 -19.98
CA LYS A 86 6.63 47.32 -20.93
C LYS A 86 5.53 47.45 -21.98
N ALA A 87 5.07 46.34 -22.56
CA ALA A 87 3.97 46.34 -23.52
C ALA A 87 2.68 46.91 -22.89
N TYR A 88 2.36 46.49 -21.66
CA TYR A 88 1.15 46.87 -20.95
C TYR A 88 1.07 48.38 -20.61
N LYS A 89 2.23 49.02 -20.36
CA LYS A 89 2.29 50.49 -20.15
C LYS A 89 1.87 51.29 -21.39
N MET A 90 2.09 50.75 -22.59
CA MET A 90 1.81 51.42 -23.86
C MET A 90 0.41 51.09 -24.39
N SER A 91 -0.03 49.85 -24.24
CA SER A 91 -1.37 49.40 -24.63
C SER A 91 -1.93 48.40 -23.61
N ASN A 92 -3.05 48.75 -22.98
CA ASN A 92 -3.70 47.94 -21.93
C ASN A 92 -5.17 47.56 -22.25
N ARG A 93 -5.61 47.82 -23.48
CA ARG A 93 -7.03 47.68 -23.86
C ARG A 93 -7.38 46.30 -24.39
N ASP A 94 -6.40 45.56 -24.90
CA ASP A 94 -6.61 44.28 -25.53
C ASP A 94 -6.64 43.13 -24.51
N THR A 95 -7.69 42.31 -24.64
CA THR A 95 -7.94 41.12 -23.81
C THR A 95 -6.85 40.08 -23.96
N GLU A 96 -6.32 39.84 -25.17
CA GLU A 96 -5.27 38.83 -25.39
C GLU A 96 -3.99 39.16 -24.62
N TYR A 97 -3.64 40.44 -24.55
CA TYR A 97 -2.47 40.92 -23.81
C TYR A 97 -2.66 40.72 -22.31
N LYS A 98 -3.86 40.98 -21.79
CA LYS A 98 -4.19 40.75 -20.38
C LYS A 98 -4.12 39.27 -20.01
N ILE A 99 -4.55 38.37 -20.90
CA ILE A 99 -4.46 36.92 -20.70
C ILE A 99 -3.00 36.47 -20.67
N LEU A 100 -2.20 36.86 -21.67
CA LEU A 100 -0.77 36.52 -21.70
C LEU A 100 -0.05 37.05 -20.44
N TYR A 101 -0.37 38.27 -20.01
CA TYR A 101 0.21 38.83 -18.79
C TYR A 101 -0.21 38.05 -17.55
N ALA A 102 -1.50 37.72 -17.42
CA ALA A 102 -1.99 36.89 -16.32
C ALA A 102 -1.35 35.49 -16.29
N ASN A 103 -1.15 34.86 -17.45
CA ASN A 103 -0.47 33.57 -17.59
C ASN A 103 0.99 33.64 -17.13
N ILE A 104 1.72 34.70 -17.52
CA ILE A 104 3.09 34.96 -17.09
C ILE A 104 3.14 35.17 -15.57
N LEU A 105 2.26 36.02 -15.03
CA LEU A 105 2.17 36.28 -13.60
C LEU A 105 1.88 35.02 -12.81
N LEU A 106 0.95 34.18 -13.27
CA LEU A 106 0.62 32.91 -12.64
C LEU A 106 1.85 31.99 -12.54
N LYS A 107 2.66 31.91 -13.60
CA LYS A 107 3.91 31.11 -13.59
C LYS A 107 5.07 31.77 -12.85
N ASN A 108 5.02 33.08 -12.58
CA ASN A 108 6.04 33.84 -11.86
C ASN A 108 5.63 34.20 -10.42
N ASN A 109 4.84 33.34 -9.76
CA ASN A 109 4.37 33.51 -8.36
C ASN A 109 3.50 34.77 -8.10
N GLY A 110 2.92 35.36 -9.14
CA GLY A 110 2.04 36.54 -9.09
C GLY A 110 0.54 36.21 -9.08
N ALA A 111 0.10 35.16 -8.38
CA ALA A 111 -1.26 34.62 -8.46
C ALA A 111 -2.36 35.65 -8.18
N SER A 112 -2.20 36.53 -7.19
CA SER A 112 -3.21 37.55 -6.85
C SER A 112 -3.42 38.57 -7.99
N GLN A 113 -2.35 38.96 -8.68
CA GLN A 113 -2.45 39.88 -9.82
C GLN A 113 -3.02 39.17 -11.05
N ALA A 114 -2.62 37.92 -11.30
CA ALA A 114 -3.19 37.10 -12.36
C ALA A 114 -4.72 36.94 -12.19
N LYS A 115 -5.18 36.65 -10.97
CA LYS A 115 -6.60 36.54 -10.61
C LYS A 115 -7.38 37.81 -10.96
N LYS A 116 -6.82 38.99 -10.68
CA LYS A 116 -7.42 40.27 -11.06
C LYS A 116 -7.56 40.41 -12.57
N PHE A 117 -6.50 40.12 -13.32
CA PHE A 117 -6.53 40.22 -14.78
C PHE A 117 -7.51 39.24 -15.42
N TYR A 118 -7.55 37.98 -14.99
CA TYR A 118 -8.55 37.03 -15.49
C TYR A 118 -9.99 37.47 -15.16
N SER A 119 -10.22 37.98 -13.95
CA SER A 119 -11.55 38.48 -13.55
C SER A 119 -11.99 39.68 -14.40
N GLU A 120 -11.07 40.62 -14.68
CA GLU A 120 -11.33 41.73 -15.60
C GLU A 120 -11.67 41.24 -17.01
N VAL A 121 -10.96 40.22 -17.51
CA VAL A 121 -11.24 39.61 -18.82
C VAL A 121 -12.63 38.99 -18.84
N LEU A 122 -13.00 38.21 -17.82
CA LEU A 122 -14.31 37.56 -17.75
C LEU A 122 -15.47 38.53 -17.56
N SER A 123 -15.24 39.70 -16.95
CA SER A 123 -16.25 40.75 -16.86
C SER A 123 -16.70 41.27 -18.24
N LYS A 124 -15.82 41.18 -19.24
CA LYS A 124 -16.08 41.58 -20.64
C LYS A 124 -16.43 40.39 -21.54
N GLN A 125 -15.73 39.28 -21.37
CA GLN A 125 -15.84 38.07 -22.17
C GLN A 125 -16.09 36.88 -21.27
N LYS A 126 -17.37 36.66 -20.92
CA LYS A 126 -17.76 35.57 -20.00
C LYS A 126 -17.37 34.17 -20.46
N ASN A 127 -17.21 33.98 -21.78
CA ASN A 127 -16.86 32.71 -22.43
C ASN A 127 -15.36 32.58 -22.76
N ASN A 128 -14.50 33.45 -22.23
CA ASN A 128 -13.07 33.37 -22.48
C ASN A 128 -12.45 32.16 -21.75
N ILE A 129 -12.12 31.11 -22.51
CA ILE A 129 -11.67 29.82 -21.98
C ILE A 129 -10.36 29.98 -21.18
N ASP A 130 -9.39 30.73 -21.68
CA ASP A 130 -8.09 30.89 -21.01
C ASP A 130 -8.23 31.56 -19.65
N ALA A 131 -9.09 32.59 -19.55
CA ALA A 131 -9.35 33.26 -18.27
C ALA A 131 -10.14 32.37 -17.30
N LEU A 132 -11.08 31.55 -17.78
CA LEU A 132 -11.78 30.57 -16.96
C LEU A 132 -10.81 29.50 -16.42
N VAL A 133 -9.96 28.92 -17.27
CA VAL A 133 -8.94 27.93 -16.88
C VAL A 133 -7.92 28.52 -15.92
N GLY A 134 -7.47 29.75 -16.17
CA GLY A 134 -6.53 30.47 -15.31
C GLY A 134 -7.09 30.71 -13.90
N LEU A 135 -8.36 31.13 -13.78
CA LEU A 135 -9.01 31.22 -12.47
C LEU A 135 -9.22 29.85 -11.83
N ALA A 136 -9.68 28.86 -12.58
CA ALA A 136 -9.89 27.51 -12.08
C ALA A 136 -8.62 26.92 -11.46
N SER A 137 -7.48 27.08 -12.15
CA SER A 137 -6.16 26.63 -11.70
C SER A 137 -5.74 27.33 -10.40
N ILE A 138 -5.92 28.67 -10.31
CA ILE A 138 -5.61 29.43 -9.09
C ILE A 138 -6.46 28.94 -7.91
N PHE A 139 -7.77 28.77 -8.11
CA PHE A 139 -8.65 28.29 -7.04
C PHE A 139 -8.33 26.84 -6.64
N GLU A 140 -7.88 26.01 -7.58
CA GLU A 140 -7.43 24.65 -7.31
C GLU A 140 -6.16 24.62 -6.46
N GLU A 141 -5.17 25.46 -6.79
CA GLU A 141 -3.93 25.63 -5.99
C GLU A 141 -4.21 26.23 -4.60
N GLU A 142 -5.19 27.12 -4.47
CA GLU A 142 -5.67 27.66 -3.19
C GLU A 142 -6.46 26.63 -2.35
N GLY A 143 -6.73 25.43 -2.87
CA GLY A 143 -7.55 24.40 -2.21
C GLY A 143 -9.05 24.70 -2.20
N LEU A 144 -9.49 25.75 -2.89
CA LEU A 144 -10.90 26.15 -3.04
C LEU A 144 -11.57 25.33 -4.15
N LEU A 145 -11.61 24.00 -3.95
CA LEU A 145 -11.99 23.02 -4.96
C LEU A 145 -13.39 23.23 -5.57
N ILE A 146 -14.37 23.67 -4.78
CA ILE A 146 -15.74 23.93 -5.29
C ILE A 146 -15.74 25.12 -6.26
N ALA A 147 -14.97 26.17 -5.96
CA ALA A 147 -14.85 27.33 -6.83
C ALA A 147 -14.15 26.94 -8.14
N ALA A 148 -13.04 26.20 -8.05
CA ALA A 148 -12.34 25.65 -9.21
C ALA A 148 -13.26 24.81 -10.10
N ALA A 149 -14.07 23.92 -9.49
CA ALA A 149 -15.04 23.11 -10.23
C ALA A 149 -16.06 23.96 -11.01
N ASN A 150 -16.58 25.04 -10.43
CA ASN A 150 -17.54 25.89 -11.14
C ASN A 150 -16.92 26.55 -12.39
N TYR A 151 -15.65 26.97 -12.32
CA TYR A 151 -14.95 27.54 -13.47
C TYR A 151 -14.66 26.47 -14.54
N TYR A 152 -14.16 25.29 -14.19
CA TYR A 152 -13.98 24.21 -15.16
C TYR A 152 -15.29 23.72 -15.77
N LEU A 153 -16.40 23.75 -15.02
CA LEU A 153 -17.72 23.42 -15.56
C LEU A 153 -18.15 24.45 -16.62
N SER A 154 -17.89 25.74 -16.38
CA SER A 154 -18.11 26.81 -17.34
C SER A 154 -17.25 26.62 -18.60
N VAL A 155 -15.99 26.17 -18.45
CA VAL A 155 -15.13 25.81 -19.60
C VAL A 155 -15.78 24.74 -20.46
N LEU A 156 -16.34 23.68 -19.87
CA LEU A 156 -17.02 22.62 -20.62
C LEU A 156 -18.36 23.05 -21.23
N GLU A 157 -19.01 24.07 -20.68
CA GLU A 157 -20.22 24.65 -21.29
C GLU A 157 -19.90 25.39 -22.58
N TYR A 158 -18.81 26.15 -22.60
CA TYR A 158 -18.39 26.93 -23.78
C TYR A 158 -17.52 26.12 -24.75
N SER A 159 -16.75 25.15 -24.27
CA SER A 159 -15.88 24.28 -25.05
C SER A 159 -16.07 22.83 -24.64
N ARG A 160 -17.07 22.18 -25.24
CA ARG A 160 -17.46 20.79 -24.92
C ARG A 160 -16.37 19.76 -25.25
N THR A 161 -15.38 20.14 -26.06
CA THR A 161 -14.24 19.29 -26.48
C THR A 161 -13.01 19.47 -25.58
N ASN A 162 -13.06 20.31 -24.54
CA ASN A 162 -11.92 20.55 -23.66
C ASN A 162 -11.74 19.38 -22.67
N TYR A 163 -10.95 18.38 -23.05
CA TYR A 163 -10.67 17.21 -22.21
C TYR A 163 -9.98 17.57 -20.89
N SER A 164 -9.06 18.55 -20.91
CA SER A 164 -8.34 18.99 -19.70
C SER A 164 -9.31 19.48 -18.62
N ALA A 165 -10.29 20.31 -18.97
CA ALA A 165 -11.30 20.77 -18.02
C ALA A 165 -12.14 19.61 -17.43
N PHE A 166 -12.45 18.60 -18.24
CA PHE A 166 -13.11 17.38 -17.76
C PHE A 166 -12.24 16.60 -16.77
N ASP A 167 -10.96 16.42 -17.07
CA ASP A 167 -10.05 15.66 -16.23
C ASP A 167 -9.83 16.34 -14.86
N HIS A 168 -9.62 17.66 -14.86
CA HIS A 168 -9.55 18.46 -13.62
C HIS A 168 -10.84 18.36 -12.80
N LEU A 169 -12.01 18.44 -13.44
CA LEU A 169 -13.29 18.26 -12.75
C LEU A 169 -13.44 16.88 -12.13
N MET A 170 -13.06 15.83 -12.86
CA MET A 170 -13.08 14.46 -12.35
C MET A 170 -12.19 14.33 -11.11
N SER A 171 -10.96 14.85 -11.17
CA SER A 171 -10.03 14.86 -10.03
C SER A 171 -10.59 15.61 -8.82
N ILE A 172 -11.20 16.78 -9.04
CA ILE A 172 -11.84 17.56 -7.98
C ILE A 172 -13.01 16.79 -7.35
N TYR A 173 -13.91 16.22 -8.17
CA TYR A 173 -15.04 15.46 -7.64
C TYR A 173 -14.60 14.21 -6.88
N GLU A 174 -13.54 13.53 -7.30
CA GLU A 174 -12.94 12.42 -6.56
C GLU A 174 -12.35 12.86 -5.22
N LYS A 175 -11.60 13.97 -5.17
CA LYS A 175 -11.04 14.51 -3.91
C LYS A 175 -12.14 14.89 -2.91
N LEU A 176 -13.30 15.32 -3.41
CA LEU A 176 -14.46 15.70 -2.60
C LEU A 176 -15.45 14.54 -2.35
N ASN A 177 -15.15 13.32 -2.82
CA ASN A 177 -16.05 12.16 -2.77
C ASN A 177 -17.46 12.43 -3.36
N MET A 178 -17.56 13.32 -4.37
CA MET A 178 -18.82 13.69 -5.04
C MET A 178 -19.11 12.78 -6.24
N ASN A 179 -19.28 11.48 -5.98
CA ASN A 179 -19.41 10.45 -7.03
C ASN A 179 -20.60 10.70 -7.99
N ASP A 180 -21.74 11.19 -7.48
CA ASP A 180 -22.92 11.49 -8.29
C ASP A 180 -22.65 12.60 -9.33
N LYS A 181 -21.90 13.64 -8.93
CA LYS A 181 -21.54 14.74 -9.84
C LYS A 181 -20.56 14.28 -10.91
N ALA A 182 -19.58 13.45 -10.55
CA ALA A 182 -18.68 12.81 -11.51
C ALA A 182 -19.45 11.96 -12.51
N GLN A 183 -20.39 11.13 -12.05
CA GLN A 183 -21.20 10.30 -12.94
C GLN A 183 -22.09 11.12 -13.89
N HIS A 184 -22.68 12.21 -13.38
CA HIS A 184 -23.43 13.15 -14.21
C HIS A 184 -22.54 13.83 -15.27
N LEU A 185 -21.33 14.25 -14.88
CA LEU A 185 -20.36 14.85 -15.80
C LEU A 185 -19.99 13.88 -16.92
N ILE A 186 -19.66 12.62 -16.60
CA ILE A 186 -19.36 11.57 -17.57
C ILE A 186 -20.51 11.43 -18.59
N ASN A 187 -21.75 11.39 -18.11
CA ASN A 187 -22.92 11.30 -18.98
C ASN A 187 -23.10 12.52 -19.90
N LYS A 188 -22.80 13.74 -19.40
CA LYS A 188 -22.89 15.00 -20.15
C LYS A 188 -21.88 15.06 -21.30
N VAL A 189 -20.66 14.58 -21.08
CA VAL A 189 -19.55 14.73 -22.06
C VAL A 189 -19.29 13.51 -22.93
N ARG A 190 -19.84 12.34 -22.59
CA ARG A 190 -19.59 11.06 -23.27
C ARG A 190 -19.70 11.17 -24.78
N GLY A 191 -20.76 11.79 -25.31
CA GLY A 191 -20.96 11.93 -26.76
C GLY A 191 -19.82 12.67 -27.46
N THR A 192 -19.17 13.62 -26.79
CA THR A 192 -18.06 14.41 -27.34
C THR A 192 -16.71 13.69 -27.23
N PHE A 193 -16.51 12.91 -26.17
CA PHE A 193 -15.21 12.26 -25.88
C PHE A 193 -15.13 10.78 -26.25
N THR A 194 -16.16 10.21 -26.87
CA THR A 194 -16.22 8.77 -27.18
C THR A 194 -15.05 8.27 -28.06
N SER A 195 -14.41 9.13 -28.86
CA SER A 195 -13.25 8.77 -29.68
C SER A 195 -11.89 8.98 -29.00
N LEU A 196 -11.86 9.51 -27.77
CA LEU A 196 -10.62 9.82 -27.03
C LEU A 196 -10.25 8.65 -26.12
N PRO A 197 -9.08 8.00 -26.30
CA PRO A 197 -8.62 6.91 -25.43
C PRO A 197 -8.53 7.33 -23.96
N ASP A 198 -7.99 8.52 -23.67
CA ASP A 198 -7.83 9.04 -22.30
C ASP A 198 -9.16 9.16 -21.55
N PHE A 199 -10.24 9.52 -22.24
CA PHE A 199 -11.58 9.56 -21.64
C PHE A 199 -12.02 8.20 -21.13
N HIS A 200 -11.85 7.16 -21.95
CA HIS A 200 -12.23 5.80 -21.55
C HIS A 200 -11.34 5.29 -20.41
N ARG A 201 -10.02 5.55 -20.47
CA ARG A 201 -9.09 5.22 -19.38
C ARG A 201 -9.51 5.88 -18.06
N ARG A 202 -9.74 7.19 -18.07
CA ARG A 202 -10.12 7.97 -16.87
C ARG A 202 -11.46 7.51 -16.27
N VAL A 203 -12.45 7.21 -17.11
CA VAL A 203 -13.76 6.73 -16.65
C VAL A 203 -13.68 5.32 -16.08
N ALA A 204 -12.85 4.45 -16.68
CA ALA A 204 -12.63 3.10 -16.14
C ALA A 204 -11.95 3.15 -14.76
N GLU A 205 -10.89 3.95 -14.59
CA GLU A 205 -10.21 4.17 -13.30
C GLU A 205 -11.18 4.68 -12.22
N PHE A 206 -12.00 5.68 -12.55
CA PHE A 206 -13.05 6.18 -11.64
C PHE A 206 -14.09 5.10 -11.31
N SER A 207 -14.49 4.30 -12.30
CA SER A 207 -15.48 3.23 -12.12
C SER A 207 -14.95 2.11 -11.21
N ILE A 208 -13.65 1.77 -11.28
CA ILE A 208 -13.00 0.86 -10.33
C ILE A 208 -13.09 1.43 -8.91
N LYS A 209 -12.65 2.69 -8.73
CA LYS A 209 -12.63 3.35 -7.41
C LYS A 209 -14.01 3.45 -6.75
N THR A 210 -15.06 3.55 -7.55
CA THR A 210 -16.46 3.63 -7.07
C THR A 210 -17.17 2.28 -7.01
N GLY A 211 -16.47 1.17 -7.32
CA GLY A 211 -17.04 -0.18 -7.32
C GLY A 211 -18.02 -0.47 -8.47
N ASN A 212 -18.15 0.43 -9.46
CA ASN A 212 -19.00 0.22 -10.63
C ASN A 212 -18.25 -0.61 -11.69
N LEU A 213 -17.99 -1.88 -11.36
CA LEU A 213 -17.13 -2.74 -12.15
C LEU A 213 -17.66 -3.05 -13.57
N GLY A 214 -18.99 -3.05 -13.76
CA GLY A 214 -19.59 -3.23 -15.09
C GLY A 214 -19.32 -2.03 -16.01
N SER A 215 -19.37 -0.81 -15.47
CA SER A 215 -18.93 0.39 -16.20
C SER A 215 -17.42 0.32 -16.47
N ALA A 216 -16.62 -0.05 -15.47
CA ALA A 216 -15.18 -0.15 -15.61
C ALA A 216 -14.76 -1.06 -16.77
N GLU A 217 -15.37 -2.24 -16.87
CA GLU A 217 -15.09 -3.21 -17.94
C GLU A 217 -15.40 -2.62 -19.32
N LYS A 218 -16.60 -2.04 -19.48
CA LYS A 218 -17.01 -1.42 -20.74
C LYS A 218 -16.04 -0.34 -21.21
N TYR A 219 -15.64 0.57 -20.32
CA TYR A 219 -14.73 1.66 -20.69
C TYR A 219 -13.29 1.15 -20.90
N ALA A 220 -12.79 0.19 -20.12
CA ALA A 220 -11.49 -0.42 -20.36
C ALA A 220 -11.43 -1.16 -21.71
N GLN A 221 -12.50 -1.87 -22.10
CA GLN A 221 -12.61 -2.50 -23.42
C GLN A 221 -12.62 -1.49 -24.56
N ASN A 222 -13.33 -0.37 -24.42
CA ASN A 222 -13.32 0.71 -25.42
C ASN A 222 -11.94 1.35 -25.55
N TYR A 223 -11.26 1.58 -24.43
CA TYR A 223 -9.89 2.09 -24.42
C TYR A 223 -8.96 1.16 -25.22
N LEU A 224 -9.00 -0.15 -24.92
CA LEU A 224 -8.23 -1.17 -25.63
C LEU A 224 -8.58 -1.22 -27.14
N MET A 225 -9.87 -1.15 -27.49
CA MET A 225 -10.33 -1.18 -28.88
C MET A 225 -9.81 0.02 -29.69
N LEU A 226 -9.86 1.23 -29.12
CA LEU A 226 -9.39 2.45 -29.79
C LEU A 226 -7.88 2.40 -30.06
N LEU A 227 -7.10 1.92 -29.10
CA LEU A 227 -5.65 1.79 -29.28
C LEU A 227 -5.27 0.72 -30.30
N LYS A 228 -6.01 -0.40 -30.37
CA LYS A 228 -5.78 -1.44 -31.39
C LYS A 228 -6.12 -1.00 -32.81
N THR A 229 -7.12 -0.15 -32.97
CA THR A 229 -7.68 0.18 -34.30
C THR A 229 -7.19 1.51 -34.82
N THR A 230 -7.25 2.56 -34.00
CA THR A 230 -7.10 3.96 -34.43
C THR A 230 -5.75 4.55 -34.06
N TYR A 231 -5.25 4.27 -32.85
CA TYR A 231 -4.05 4.91 -32.27
C TYR A 231 -2.90 3.93 -32.11
N LYS A 232 -2.68 3.09 -33.14
CA LYS A 232 -1.69 2.02 -33.13
C LYS A 232 -0.33 2.58 -32.70
N ASP A 233 0.23 1.98 -31.64
CA ASP A 233 1.55 2.22 -31.05
C ASP A 233 1.71 3.47 -30.13
N PHE A 234 0.92 3.52 -29.05
CA PHE A 234 1.30 4.04 -27.72
C PHE A 234 0.22 3.61 -26.69
N GLY A 235 0.61 3.12 -25.50
CA GLY A 235 -0.34 2.79 -24.40
C GLY A 235 -1.14 1.47 -24.51
N LEU A 236 -0.85 0.60 -25.49
CA LEU A 236 -1.58 -0.67 -25.65
C LEU A 236 -1.39 -1.61 -24.43
N VAL A 237 -0.21 -1.59 -23.83
CA VAL A 237 0.10 -2.33 -22.59
C VAL A 237 -0.73 -1.80 -21.43
N ASP A 238 -0.82 -0.48 -21.27
CA ASP A 238 -1.63 0.17 -20.24
C ASP A 238 -3.12 -0.21 -20.35
N ALA A 239 -3.65 -0.34 -21.57
CA ALA A 239 -5.02 -0.75 -21.78
C ALA A 239 -5.27 -2.21 -21.41
N TYR A 240 -4.34 -3.12 -21.74
CA TYR A 240 -4.43 -4.49 -21.26
C TYR A 240 -4.30 -4.57 -19.74
N ARG A 241 -3.33 -3.86 -19.15
CA ARG A 241 -3.13 -3.79 -17.70
C ARG A 241 -4.39 -3.29 -16.97
N LEU A 242 -5.00 -2.21 -17.45
CA LEU A 242 -6.23 -1.67 -16.88
C LEU A 242 -7.41 -2.66 -17.00
N LEU A 243 -7.57 -3.32 -18.14
CA LEU A 243 -8.62 -4.32 -18.32
C LEU A 243 -8.39 -5.54 -17.41
N ALA A 244 -7.14 -5.99 -17.24
CA ALA A 244 -6.78 -7.05 -16.31
C ALA A 244 -7.11 -6.66 -14.85
N LEU A 245 -6.80 -5.43 -14.44
CA LEU A 245 -7.20 -4.93 -13.12
C LEU A 245 -8.72 -4.97 -12.95
N VAL A 246 -9.50 -4.54 -13.95
CA VAL A 246 -10.96 -4.66 -13.88
C VAL A 246 -11.41 -6.10 -13.67
N TYR A 247 -10.85 -7.04 -14.43
CA TYR A 247 -11.18 -8.46 -14.28
C TYR A 247 -10.79 -9.01 -12.91
N LEU A 248 -9.65 -8.59 -12.37
CA LEU A 248 -9.22 -8.93 -11.02
C LEU A 248 -10.19 -8.41 -9.94
N TYR A 249 -10.64 -7.15 -10.02
CA TYR A 249 -11.67 -6.60 -9.13
C TYR A 249 -13.04 -7.31 -9.27
N GLN A 250 -13.33 -7.84 -10.46
CA GLN A 250 -14.52 -8.64 -10.72
C GLN A 250 -14.36 -10.12 -10.34
N VAL A 251 -13.20 -10.53 -9.78
CA VAL A 251 -12.91 -11.93 -9.43
C VAL A 251 -12.88 -12.86 -10.67
N LYS A 252 -12.71 -12.28 -11.88
CA LYS A 252 -12.59 -13.01 -13.15
C LYS A 252 -11.13 -13.31 -13.45
N TYR A 253 -10.53 -14.22 -12.68
CA TYR A 253 -9.09 -14.49 -12.73
C TYR A 253 -8.63 -15.08 -14.08
N ASP A 254 -9.42 -15.95 -14.72
CA ASP A 254 -9.10 -16.49 -16.05
C ASP A 254 -9.01 -15.39 -17.13
N ASP A 255 -9.98 -14.47 -17.15
CA ASP A 255 -9.99 -13.35 -18.10
C ASP A 255 -8.80 -12.39 -17.86
N ALA A 256 -8.41 -12.20 -16.59
CA ALA A 256 -7.23 -11.41 -16.23
C ALA A 256 -5.94 -12.06 -16.78
N VAL A 257 -5.78 -13.38 -16.62
CA VAL A 257 -4.65 -14.15 -17.18
C VAL A 257 -4.53 -13.93 -18.68
N ASP A 258 -5.64 -14.10 -19.41
CA ASP A 258 -5.69 -13.98 -20.87
C ASP A 258 -5.25 -12.61 -21.39
N VAL A 259 -5.57 -11.55 -20.65
CA VAL A 259 -5.22 -10.18 -21.00
C VAL A 259 -3.78 -9.86 -20.60
N LEU A 260 -3.34 -10.30 -19.43
CA LEU A 260 -1.96 -10.09 -18.94
C LEU A 260 -0.94 -10.79 -19.82
N GLN A 261 -1.22 -12.01 -20.29
CA GLN A 261 -0.36 -12.71 -21.26
C GLN A 261 -0.17 -11.91 -22.55
N LYS A 262 -1.23 -11.25 -23.06
CA LYS A 262 -1.14 -10.38 -24.24
C LYS A 262 -0.32 -9.12 -23.96
N ALA A 263 -0.40 -8.57 -22.75
CA ALA A 263 0.40 -7.43 -22.33
C ALA A 263 1.90 -7.78 -22.28
N ILE A 264 2.24 -8.92 -21.67
CA ILE A 264 3.63 -9.38 -21.49
C ILE A 264 4.32 -9.70 -22.83
N VAL A 265 3.56 -10.17 -23.83
CA VAL A 265 4.11 -10.37 -25.19
C VAL A 265 4.63 -9.05 -25.79
N ILE A 266 4.01 -7.92 -25.46
CA ILE A 266 4.39 -6.59 -25.94
C ILE A 266 5.49 -5.99 -25.06
N GLU A 267 5.34 -6.06 -23.74
CA GLU A 267 6.28 -5.53 -22.76
C GLU A 267 6.75 -6.63 -21.82
N GLN A 268 7.89 -7.21 -22.16
CA GLN A 268 8.48 -8.33 -21.41
C GLN A 268 9.23 -7.87 -20.16
N ASP A 269 9.45 -6.56 -19.99
CA ASP A 269 10.26 -5.96 -18.93
C ASP A 269 9.42 -5.16 -17.91
N SER A 270 8.19 -5.62 -17.65
CA SER A 270 7.31 -5.05 -16.62
C SER A 270 7.10 -6.01 -15.45
N ASP A 271 7.68 -5.69 -14.29
CA ASP A 271 7.53 -6.46 -13.05
C ASP A 271 6.07 -6.51 -12.56
N GLU A 272 5.33 -5.41 -12.71
CA GLU A 272 3.91 -5.32 -12.33
C GLU A 272 3.06 -6.32 -13.10
N LEU A 273 3.29 -6.48 -14.42
CA LEU A 273 2.51 -7.43 -15.23
C LEU A 273 2.75 -8.87 -14.80
N TYR A 274 4.00 -9.26 -14.53
CA TYR A 274 4.29 -10.60 -14.01
C TYR A 274 3.72 -10.80 -12.61
N TYR A 275 3.74 -9.77 -11.74
CA TYR A 275 3.10 -9.83 -10.43
C TYR A 275 1.58 -10.07 -10.55
N LEU A 276 0.88 -9.26 -11.36
CA LEU A 276 -0.56 -9.41 -11.55
C LEU A 276 -0.91 -10.77 -12.16
N LEU A 277 -0.08 -11.29 -13.07
CA LEU A 277 -0.27 -12.62 -13.65
C LEU A 277 -0.04 -13.72 -12.62
N GLY A 278 1.01 -13.58 -11.81
CA GLY A 278 1.30 -14.49 -10.70
C GLY A 278 0.16 -14.50 -9.66
N TYR A 279 -0.35 -13.34 -9.28
CA TYR A 279 -1.51 -13.20 -8.39
C TYR A 279 -2.78 -13.84 -8.99
N SER A 280 -3.02 -13.65 -10.28
CA SER A 280 -4.16 -14.27 -10.98
C SER A 280 -4.08 -15.80 -10.91
N TYR A 281 -2.91 -16.37 -11.22
CA TYR A 281 -2.70 -17.81 -11.11
C TYR A 281 -2.82 -18.33 -9.68
N LEU A 282 -2.36 -17.54 -8.70
CA LEU A 282 -2.50 -17.88 -7.29
C LEU A 282 -3.97 -18.03 -6.88
N LYS A 283 -4.82 -17.09 -7.31
CA LYS A 283 -6.26 -17.12 -7.05
C LYS A 283 -6.98 -18.24 -7.81
N LEU A 284 -6.43 -18.70 -8.94
CA LEU A 284 -6.89 -19.90 -9.66
C LEU A 284 -6.39 -21.21 -9.03
N GLY A 285 -5.51 -21.17 -8.03
CA GLY A 285 -4.86 -22.34 -7.46
C GLY A 285 -3.79 -22.99 -8.36
N GLU A 286 -3.40 -22.33 -9.46
CA GLU A 286 -2.33 -22.77 -10.36
C GLU A 286 -0.94 -22.36 -9.82
N VAL A 287 -0.58 -22.91 -8.67
CA VAL A 287 0.58 -22.49 -7.86
C VAL A 287 1.90 -22.51 -8.63
N ASP A 288 2.15 -23.54 -9.44
CA ASP A 288 3.40 -23.63 -10.22
C ASP A 288 3.58 -22.45 -11.18
N LYS A 289 2.49 -22.01 -11.83
CA LYS A 289 2.52 -20.84 -12.72
C LYS A 289 2.58 -19.55 -11.92
N ALA A 290 1.93 -19.48 -10.76
CA ALA A 290 2.01 -18.34 -9.86
C ALA A 290 3.46 -18.08 -9.42
N VAL A 291 4.12 -19.11 -8.90
CA VAL A 291 5.53 -19.08 -8.46
C VAL A 291 6.45 -18.62 -9.59
N PHE A 292 6.33 -19.22 -10.78
CA PHE A 292 7.16 -18.85 -11.93
C PHE A 292 7.05 -17.35 -12.29
N ASN A 293 5.84 -16.78 -12.29
CA ASN A 293 5.63 -15.38 -12.63
C ASN A 293 6.06 -14.44 -11.50
N LEU A 294 5.82 -14.82 -10.24
CA LEU A 294 6.28 -14.05 -9.08
C LEU A 294 7.82 -14.01 -8.99
N GLU A 295 8.50 -15.12 -9.30
CA GLU A 295 9.96 -15.15 -9.43
C GLU A 295 10.47 -14.21 -10.53
N ARG A 296 9.77 -14.13 -11.67
CA ARG A 296 10.09 -13.17 -12.73
C ARG A 296 9.99 -11.74 -12.22
N ALA A 297 8.86 -11.37 -11.60
CA ALA A 297 8.66 -10.04 -11.01
C ALA A 297 9.75 -9.68 -9.99
N LYS A 298 10.04 -10.60 -9.05
CA LYS A 298 11.11 -10.45 -8.05
C LYS A 298 12.49 -10.25 -8.68
N ASN A 299 12.83 -11.02 -9.71
CA ASN A 299 14.16 -10.94 -10.33
C ASN A 299 14.40 -9.59 -11.02
N MET A 300 13.34 -8.91 -11.44
CA MET A 300 13.37 -7.58 -12.05
C MET A 300 13.51 -6.48 -10.99
N LYS A 301 12.81 -6.61 -9.86
CA LYS A 301 12.94 -5.71 -8.70
C LYS A 301 13.33 -6.47 -7.43
N LYS A 302 14.63 -6.76 -7.31
CA LYS A 302 15.19 -7.55 -6.20
C LYS A 302 15.05 -6.89 -4.82
N ASP A 303 14.94 -5.56 -4.79
CA ASP A 303 14.88 -4.80 -3.53
C ASP A 303 13.44 -4.61 -3.02
N LEU A 304 12.43 -5.12 -3.75
CA LEU A 304 11.04 -4.97 -3.37
C LEU A 304 10.55 -6.17 -2.55
N GLU A 305 10.60 -6.05 -1.23
CA GLU A 305 10.17 -7.09 -0.27
C GLU A 305 8.74 -7.59 -0.52
N PHE A 306 7.86 -6.74 -1.03
CA PHE A 306 6.48 -7.14 -1.34
C PHE A 306 6.41 -8.35 -2.29
N TYR A 307 7.34 -8.48 -3.25
CA TYR A 307 7.39 -9.64 -4.14
C TYR A 307 7.91 -10.89 -3.44
N ASP A 308 8.79 -10.74 -2.46
CA ASP A 308 9.17 -11.86 -1.58
C ASP A 308 7.96 -12.37 -0.80
N MET A 309 7.19 -11.47 -0.19
CA MET A 309 5.97 -11.85 0.54
C MET A 309 4.94 -12.52 -0.38
N ALA A 310 4.70 -11.96 -1.58
CA ALA A 310 3.76 -12.55 -2.54
C ALA A 310 4.19 -13.97 -2.96
N LEU A 311 5.49 -14.15 -3.24
CA LEU A 311 6.06 -15.45 -3.58
C LEU A 311 5.94 -16.43 -2.41
N GLU A 312 6.22 -15.98 -1.20
CA GLU A 312 6.11 -16.81 0.00
C GLU A 312 4.68 -17.26 0.22
N GLU A 313 3.71 -16.34 0.24
CA GLU A 313 2.29 -16.63 0.39
C GLU A 313 1.79 -17.63 -0.65
N SER A 314 2.37 -17.66 -1.86
CA SER A 314 2.01 -18.67 -2.86
C SER A 314 2.26 -20.12 -2.42
N PHE A 315 3.22 -20.36 -1.52
CA PHE A 315 3.50 -21.67 -0.92
C PHE A 315 2.61 -22.00 0.29
N PHE A 316 1.96 -21.00 0.91
CA PHE A 316 1.05 -21.20 2.05
C PHE A 316 -0.40 -21.37 1.58
N VAL A 317 -0.78 -20.66 0.52
CA VAL A 317 -2.13 -20.68 -0.07
C VAL A 317 -2.52 -22.04 -0.63
N SER A 318 -1.52 -22.82 -1.02
CA SER A 318 -1.63 -24.12 -1.64
C SER A 318 -2.00 -25.25 -0.67
N ASN A 319 -2.97 -25.02 0.24
CA ASN A 319 -3.64 -26.02 1.09
C ASN A 319 -3.46 -27.40 0.44
N PHE A 320 -2.52 -28.24 0.91
CA PHE A 320 -2.36 -29.67 0.63
C PHE A 320 -0.88 -30.12 0.60
N ARG A 321 -0.55 -30.96 1.59
CA ARG A 321 0.56 -31.93 1.56
C ARG A 321 0.55 -32.84 0.31
N SER A 322 -0.55 -32.92 -0.45
CA SER A 322 -0.68 -33.80 -1.62
C SER A 322 -0.26 -33.17 -2.95
N ALA A 323 -0.27 -31.84 -3.12
CA ALA A 323 0.17 -31.21 -4.37
C ALA A 323 1.71 -31.07 -4.45
N PHE A 324 2.40 -30.96 -3.31
CA PHE A 324 3.86 -30.80 -3.23
C PHE A 324 4.67 -32.10 -3.20
N GLN A 325 4.05 -33.25 -3.47
CA GLN A 325 4.80 -34.50 -3.66
C GLN A 325 5.74 -34.47 -4.88
N LYS A 326 5.65 -33.45 -5.74
CA LYS A 326 6.69 -33.16 -6.72
C LYS A 326 7.62 -32.09 -6.16
N ASN A 327 8.82 -32.51 -5.76
CA ASN A 327 9.99 -31.68 -5.51
C ASN A 327 10.12 -30.58 -6.58
N ASN A 328 9.59 -29.40 -6.32
CA ASN A 328 9.87 -28.22 -7.13
C ASN A 328 11.12 -27.59 -6.52
N SER A 329 12.23 -27.53 -7.26
CA SER A 329 13.53 -27.07 -6.73
C SER A 329 13.45 -25.76 -5.95
N THR A 330 12.52 -24.87 -6.32
CA THR A 330 12.26 -23.59 -5.66
C THR A 330 11.79 -23.72 -4.20
N ASN A 331 10.86 -24.61 -3.84
CA ASN A 331 10.35 -24.66 -2.46
C ASN A 331 11.41 -25.18 -1.49
N ILE A 332 12.21 -26.15 -1.93
CA ILE A 332 13.38 -26.65 -1.18
C ILE A 332 14.42 -25.54 -1.01
N GLU A 333 14.69 -24.76 -2.06
CA GLU A 333 15.65 -23.65 -1.99
C GLU A 333 15.19 -22.56 -1.02
N ILE A 334 13.93 -22.13 -1.10
CA ILE A 334 13.34 -21.15 -0.19
C ILE A 334 13.31 -21.68 1.25
N SER A 335 12.90 -22.94 1.45
CA SER A 335 12.94 -23.57 2.78
C SER A 335 14.36 -23.61 3.35
N LYS A 336 15.37 -23.97 2.55
CA LYS A 336 16.78 -23.96 2.96
C LYS A 336 17.30 -22.56 3.28
N ARG A 337 16.87 -21.53 2.52
CA ARG A 337 17.18 -20.13 2.84
C ARG A 337 16.65 -19.77 4.22
N TYR A 338 15.37 -20.04 4.47
CA TYR A 338 14.73 -19.80 5.76
C TYR A 338 15.39 -20.57 6.91
N GLN A 339 15.77 -21.83 6.68
CA GLN A 339 16.53 -22.60 7.65
C GLN A 339 17.89 -21.93 7.97
N SER A 340 18.59 -21.43 6.94
CA SER A 340 19.89 -20.77 7.10
C SER A 340 19.77 -19.44 7.83
N GLU A 341 18.76 -18.65 7.51
CA GLU A 341 18.43 -17.40 8.22
C GLU A 341 18.04 -17.67 9.68
N GLY A 342 17.26 -18.72 9.92
CA GLY A 342 16.91 -19.19 11.25
C GLY A 342 18.13 -19.63 12.07
N LEU A 343 19.07 -20.36 11.45
CA LEU A 343 20.32 -20.75 12.08
C LEU A 343 21.17 -19.54 12.46
N LYS A 344 21.30 -18.58 11.54
CA LYS A 344 22.04 -17.34 11.79
C LYS A 344 21.40 -16.54 12.93
N ALA A 345 20.08 -16.35 12.89
CA ALA A 345 19.36 -15.66 13.97
C ALA A 345 19.53 -16.37 15.32
N PHE A 346 19.57 -17.71 15.33
CA PHE A 346 19.84 -18.48 16.55
C PHE A 346 21.26 -18.26 17.08
N GLN A 347 22.26 -18.24 16.19
CA GLN A 347 23.65 -17.91 16.55
C GLN A 347 23.78 -16.48 17.09
N ASP A 348 22.99 -15.55 16.55
CA ASP A 348 22.91 -14.16 17.00
C ASP A 348 22.01 -13.98 18.26
N LEU A 349 21.52 -15.07 18.86
CA LEU A 349 20.62 -15.09 20.03
C LEU A 349 19.29 -14.34 19.83
N SER A 350 18.89 -14.12 18.57
CA SER A 350 17.61 -13.52 18.18
C SER A 350 16.54 -14.61 18.09
N LEU A 351 16.09 -15.11 19.25
CA LEU A 351 15.23 -16.31 19.35
C LEU A 351 13.88 -16.18 18.61
N ASP A 352 13.21 -15.03 18.71
CA ASP A 352 11.94 -14.78 17.98
C ASP A 352 12.13 -14.97 16.47
N ALA A 353 13.18 -14.35 15.93
CA ALA A 353 13.50 -14.41 14.50
C ALA A 353 13.97 -15.82 14.11
N ALA A 354 14.70 -16.53 14.98
CA ALA A 354 15.11 -17.90 14.74
C ALA A 354 13.89 -18.83 14.61
N ILE A 355 12.98 -18.82 15.59
CA ILE A 355 11.74 -19.61 15.55
C ILE A 355 10.91 -19.24 14.32
N PHE A 356 10.77 -17.94 14.04
CA PHE A 356 10.00 -17.48 12.89
C PHE A 356 10.53 -18.06 11.57
N ASN A 357 11.82 -17.91 11.31
CA ASN A 357 12.42 -18.38 10.07
C ASN A 357 12.42 -19.90 9.96
N VAL A 358 12.72 -20.62 11.05
CA VAL A 358 12.72 -22.08 11.03
C VAL A 358 11.30 -22.65 10.85
N ARG A 359 10.28 -22.07 11.50
CA ARG A 359 8.89 -22.46 11.23
C ARG A 359 8.49 -22.18 9.78
N ASN A 360 8.91 -21.05 9.19
CA ASN A 360 8.67 -20.79 7.76
C ASN A 360 9.31 -21.87 6.87
N ALA A 361 10.53 -22.29 7.17
CA ALA A 361 11.20 -23.36 6.43
C ALA A 361 10.37 -24.65 6.46
N ILE A 362 9.83 -25.00 7.61
CA ILE A 362 9.01 -26.21 7.83
C ILE A 362 7.65 -26.07 7.15
N ASP A 363 7.00 -24.92 7.22
CA ASP A 363 5.68 -24.72 6.61
C ASP A 363 5.77 -24.78 5.06
N ILE A 364 6.82 -24.19 4.47
CA ILE A 364 7.07 -24.19 3.02
C ILE A 364 7.46 -25.59 2.52
N TYR A 365 8.25 -26.32 3.30
CA TYR A 365 8.66 -27.69 2.99
C TYR A 365 8.65 -28.55 4.27
N PRO A 366 7.51 -29.24 4.56
CA PRO A 366 7.33 -30.01 5.79
C PRO A 366 8.32 -31.14 6.01
N ASP A 367 8.98 -31.60 4.95
CA ASP A 367 10.01 -32.63 4.91
C ASP A 367 11.44 -32.05 5.08
N ASN A 368 11.57 -30.78 5.46
CA ASN A 368 12.87 -30.22 5.86
C ASN A 368 13.28 -30.74 7.25
N ASP A 369 13.84 -31.95 7.28
CA ASP A 369 14.27 -32.60 8.52
C ASP A 369 15.32 -31.75 9.27
N GLY A 370 16.19 -31.04 8.55
CA GLY A 370 17.21 -30.15 9.12
C GLY A 370 16.62 -28.91 9.80
N ALA A 371 15.57 -28.30 9.23
CA ALA A 371 14.86 -27.20 9.87
C ALA A 371 14.12 -27.67 11.13
N ARG A 372 13.44 -28.82 11.09
CA ARG A 372 12.77 -29.39 12.28
C ARG A 372 13.76 -29.69 13.40
N PHE A 373 14.92 -30.26 13.07
CA PHE A 373 15.94 -30.53 14.07
C PHE A 373 16.51 -29.24 14.67
N LEU A 374 16.71 -28.20 13.86
CA LEU A 374 17.11 -26.89 14.35
C LEU A 374 16.04 -26.28 15.28
N LEU A 375 14.74 -26.42 14.96
CA LEU A 375 13.66 -25.96 15.82
C LEU A 375 13.69 -26.65 17.19
N ALA A 376 13.89 -27.96 17.21
CA ALA A 376 14.04 -28.72 18.45
C ALA A 376 15.22 -28.23 19.31
N LYS A 377 16.36 -27.91 18.67
CA LYS A 377 17.53 -27.33 19.36
C LYS A 377 17.22 -25.96 19.96
N ILE A 378 16.48 -25.11 19.22
CA ILE A 378 16.06 -23.79 19.71
C ILE A 378 15.13 -23.94 20.91
N TYR A 379 14.12 -24.81 20.84
CA TYR A 379 13.22 -25.07 21.97
C TYR A 379 13.96 -25.60 23.18
N LYS A 380 14.90 -26.53 22.99
CA LYS A 380 15.74 -27.02 24.09
C LYS A 380 16.56 -25.90 24.73
N PHE A 381 17.14 -25.01 23.92
CA PHE A 381 17.87 -23.84 24.42
C PHE A 381 16.98 -22.91 25.27
N MET A 382 15.71 -22.77 24.88
CA MET A 382 14.70 -21.99 25.61
C MET A 382 14.11 -22.72 26.84
N LYS A 383 14.55 -23.95 27.13
CA LYS A 383 13.98 -24.83 28.17
C LYS A 383 12.52 -25.22 27.92
N LEU A 384 12.13 -25.26 26.66
CA LEU A 384 10.83 -25.77 26.18
C LEU A 384 11.02 -27.23 25.76
N ASP A 385 11.26 -28.09 26.75
CA ASP A 385 11.69 -29.47 26.52
C ASP A 385 10.57 -30.34 25.90
N VAL A 386 9.31 -30.05 26.22
CA VAL A 386 8.16 -30.77 25.65
C VAL A 386 7.99 -30.40 24.18
N MET A 387 8.13 -29.12 23.83
CA MET A 387 8.14 -28.67 22.43
C MET A 387 9.30 -29.25 21.63
N ALA A 388 10.50 -29.30 22.23
CA ALA A 388 11.66 -29.93 21.59
C ALA A 388 11.40 -31.42 21.32
N TYR A 389 10.79 -32.11 22.28
CA TYR A 389 10.42 -33.52 22.13
C TYR A 389 9.40 -33.74 21.02
N GLU A 390 8.42 -32.86 20.84
CA GLU A 390 7.41 -32.97 19.78
C GLU A 390 8.04 -33.00 18.38
N GLU A 391 8.95 -32.05 18.11
CA GLU A 391 9.63 -31.98 16.81
C GLU A 391 10.52 -33.21 16.56
N LEU A 392 11.22 -33.69 17.60
CA LEU A 392 12.08 -34.88 17.50
C LEU A 392 11.26 -36.17 17.36
N TYR A 393 10.14 -36.27 18.08
CA TYR A 393 9.21 -37.39 17.97
C TYR A 393 8.68 -37.51 16.54
N TYR A 394 8.33 -36.39 15.89
CA TYR A 394 7.96 -36.40 14.48
C TYR A 394 9.07 -36.98 13.58
N LEU A 395 10.32 -36.53 13.78
CA LEU A 395 11.47 -37.00 13.00
C LEU A 395 11.76 -38.51 13.21
N VAL A 396 11.79 -38.96 14.46
CA VAL A 396 12.17 -40.34 14.80
C VAL A 396 11.03 -41.31 14.56
N GLU A 397 9.81 -40.99 15.01
CA GLU A 397 8.70 -41.94 15.02
C GLU A 397 7.83 -41.88 13.76
N GLN A 398 7.65 -40.72 13.15
CA GLN A 398 6.82 -40.59 11.95
C GLN A 398 7.65 -40.67 10.67
N ARG A 399 8.76 -39.91 10.62
CA ARG A 399 9.67 -39.88 9.45
C ARG A 399 10.69 -41.01 9.44
N LYS A 400 10.88 -41.72 10.56
CA LYS A 400 11.84 -42.82 10.71
C LYS A 400 13.27 -42.42 10.33
N VAL A 401 13.67 -41.20 10.70
CA VAL A 401 15.04 -40.70 10.48
C VAL A 401 16.04 -41.55 11.28
N THR A 402 17.15 -41.93 10.65
CA THR A 402 18.19 -42.79 11.24
C THR A 402 19.50 -42.05 11.53
N ASP A 403 19.50 -40.72 11.44
CA ASP A 403 20.66 -39.89 11.76
C ASP A 403 21.02 -40.01 13.24
N SER A 404 22.28 -40.34 13.54
CA SER A 404 22.70 -40.61 14.91
C SER A 404 22.63 -39.38 15.82
N GLU A 405 22.91 -38.18 15.29
CA GLU A 405 22.85 -36.94 16.09
C GLU A 405 21.41 -36.65 16.52
N ILE A 406 20.45 -36.85 15.61
CA ILE A 406 19.02 -36.68 15.91
C ILE A 406 18.54 -37.70 16.93
N LEU A 407 18.93 -38.97 16.79
CA LEU A 407 18.53 -40.04 17.72
C LEU A 407 19.10 -39.82 19.12
N ASP A 408 20.39 -39.48 19.23
CA ASP A 408 21.04 -39.19 20.52
C ASP A 408 20.38 -37.99 21.21
N PHE A 409 20.05 -36.94 20.44
CA PHE A 409 19.38 -35.76 20.97
C PHE A 409 17.93 -36.05 21.38
N TYR A 410 17.21 -36.88 20.63
CA TYR A 410 15.88 -37.37 20.99
C TYR A 410 15.90 -38.12 22.32
N ASP A 411 16.82 -39.06 22.51
CA ASP A 411 16.93 -39.83 23.76
C ASP A 411 17.26 -38.92 24.96
N MET A 412 18.14 -37.92 24.77
CA MET A 412 18.45 -36.92 25.78
C MET A 412 17.21 -36.12 26.19
N VAL A 413 16.49 -35.54 25.22
CA VAL A 413 15.29 -34.74 25.50
C VAL A 413 14.17 -35.61 26.09
N ALA A 414 13.98 -36.83 25.58
CA ALA A 414 13.02 -37.81 26.09
C ALA A 414 13.29 -38.20 27.54
N PHE A 415 14.56 -38.23 27.96
CA PHE A 415 14.93 -38.45 29.35
C PHE A 415 14.56 -37.24 30.22
N ASP A 416 14.93 -36.03 29.80
CA ASP A 416 14.70 -34.80 30.57
C ASP A 416 13.22 -34.55 30.88
N ILE A 417 12.35 -34.76 29.88
CA ILE A 417 10.91 -34.51 30.04
C ILE A 417 10.23 -35.47 31.02
N ARG A 418 10.82 -36.62 31.38
CA ARG A 418 10.21 -37.58 32.34
C ARG A 418 9.93 -36.96 33.71
N SER A 419 10.70 -35.94 34.07
CA SER A 419 10.56 -35.20 35.32
C SER A 419 9.70 -33.94 35.21
N SER A 420 9.27 -33.57 33.99
CA SER A 420 8.46 -32.39 33.74
C SER A 420 7.07 -32.47 34.36
N LEU A 421 6.41 -31.32 34.53
CA LEU A 421 5.00 -31.26 34.93
C LEU A 421 4.09 -32.06 34.00
N PHE A 422 4.43 -32.12 32.71
CA PHE A 422 3.66 -32.86 31.71
C PHE A 422 3.51 -34.34 32.09
N PHE A 423 4.62 -35.04 32.36
CA PHE A 423 4.57 -36.45 32.78
C PHE A 423 4.02 -36.64 34.20
N LYS A 424 4.37 -35.74 35.13
CA LYS A 424 3.90 -35.81 36.53
C LYS A 424 2.37 -35.76 36.66
N TYR A 425 1.70 -35.01 35.79
CA TYR A 425 0.26 -34.79 35.84
C TYR A 425 -0.54 -35.65 34.84
N GLY A 426 0.06 -36.72 34.33
CA GLY A 426 -0.66 -37.81 33.65
C GLY A 426 -0.67 -37.73 32.13
N TYR A 427 0.03 -36.78 31.52
CA TYR A 427 0.21 -36.72 30.08
C TYR A 427 1.41 -37.60 29.70
N LYS A 428 1.19 -38.68 28.95
CA LYS A 428 2.21 -39.72 28.71
C LYS A 428 2.50 -39.97 27.24
N THR A 429 1.68 -39.42 26.34
CA THR A 429 1.77 -39.65 24.91
C THR A 429 1.64 -38.35 24.13
N ILE A 430 2.08 -38.35 22.86
CA ILE A 430 1.82 -37.24 21.92
C ILE A 430 0.31 -36.98 21.76
N GLY A 431 -0.53 -38.02 21.93
CA GLY A 431 -1.99 -37.87 21.90
C GLY A 431 -2.55 -37.13 23.12
N ASP A 432 -1.82 -37.10 24.25
CA ASP A 432 -2.19 -36.31 25.42
C ASP A 432 -1.78 -34.83 25.26
N LEU A 433 -0.77 -34.52 24.44
CA LEU A 433 -0.44 -33.14 24.03
C LEU A 433 -1.58 -32.50 23.24
N ASN A 434 -2.20 -33.24 22.31
CA ASN A 434 -3.37 -32.76 21.57
C ASN A 434 -4.50 -32.28 22.49
N LYS A 435 -4.72 -32.96 23.63
CA LYS A 435 -5.72 -32.52 24.61
C LYS A 435 -5.33 -31.22 25.33
N LEU A 436 -4.03 -30.96 25.50
CA LEU A 436 -3.55 -29.69 26.05
C LEU A 436 -3.72 -28.56 25.05
N TYR A 437 -3.43 -28.80 23.77
CA TYR A 437 -3.70 -27.85 22.68
C TYR A 437 -5.18 -27.50 22.59
N ASP A 438 -6.07 -28.49 22.57
CA ASP A 438 -7.53 -28.28 22.53
C ASP A 438 -8.06 -27.49 23.73
N ASN A 439 -7.36 -27.54 24.87
CA ASN A 439 -7.72 -26.82 26.10
C ASN A 439 -6.95 -25.51 26.30
N GLN A 440 -6.11 -25.08 25.34
CA GLN A 440 -5.42 -23.80 25.45
C GLN A 440 -6.42 -22.65 25.51
N THR A 441 -6.11 -21.66 26.34
CA THR A 441 -6.92 -20.44 26.45
C THR A 441 -6.30 -19.37 25.57
N VAL A 442 -6.86 -19.23 24.37
CA VAL A 442 -6.42 -18.28 23.36
C VAL A 442 -7.34 -17.05 23.31
N TYR A 443 -6.79 -15.95 22.80
CA TYR A 443 -7.54 -14.81 22.33
C TYR A 443 -8.01 -15.06 20.91
N ARG A 444 -9.33 -15.17 20.73
CA ARG A 444 -9.92 -15.32 19.40
C ARG A 444 -10.03 -13.95 18.74
N ILE A 445 -9.25 -13.69 17.71
CA ILE A 445 -9.16 -12.38 17.07
C ILE A 445 -9.55 -12.43 15.61
N GLY A 446 -10.19 -11.39 15.09
CA GLY A 446 -10.38 -11.21 13.64
C GLY A 446 -9.48 -10.09 13.12
N ILE A 447 -8.92 -10.22 11.92
CA ILE A 447 -8.14 -9.17 11.28
C ILE A 447 -8.78 -8.74 9.95
N PHE A 448 -8.96 -7.43 9.74
CA PHE A 448 -9.70 -6.87 8.60
C PHE A 448 -9.07 -5.57 8.11
N THR A 449 -9.41 -5.14 6.89
CA THR A 449 -9.06 -3.82 6.35
C THR A 449 -10.20 -3.21 5.55
N GLN A 450 -10.34 -1.88 5.57
CA GLN A 450 -11.39 -1.17 4.79
C GLN A 450 -10.86 -0.48 3.54
N ASN A 451 -9.54 -0.28 3.46
CA ASN A 451 -8.92 0.43 2.37
C ASN A 451 -8.20 -0.59 1.48
N GLU A 452 -8.27 -0.43 0.17
CA GLU A 452 -7.31 -1.08 -0.70
C GLU A 452 -5.98 -0.33 -0.72
N ASN A 453 -4.91 -1.08 -0.94
CA ASN A 453 -3.61 -0.51 -1.19
C ASN A 453 -3.51 -0.02 -2.66
N LYS A 454 -2.51 0.82 -2.95
CA LYS A 454 -2.23 1.24 -4.33
C LYS A 454 -1.82 0.07 -5.22
N VAL A 455 -1.20 -0.95 -4.62
CA VAL A 455 -0.86 -2.20 -5.29
C VAL A 455 -2.02 -3.18 -5.12
N PHE A 456 -2.62 -3.57 -6.23
CA PHE A 456 -3.73 -4.51 -6.24
C PHE A 456 -3.35 -5.83 -5.55
N GLY A 457 -4.25 -6.36 -4.71
CA GLY A 457 -4.03 -7.62 -4.00
C GLY A 457 -2.99 -7.56 -2.86
N ALA A 458 -2.34 -6.41 -2.63
CA ALA A 458 -1.31 -6.31 -1.60
C ALA A 458 -1.86 -6.54 -0.19
N ASN A 459 -3.04 -6.01 0.11
CA ASN A 459 -3.64 -6.22 1.43
C ASN A 459 -4.03 -7.69 1.67
N ASP A 460 -4.50 -8.41 0.64
CA ASP A 460 -4.78 -9.85 0.77
C ASP A 460 -3.52 -10.62 1.16
N LEU A 461 -2.42 -10.39 0.45
CA LEU A 461 -1.15 -11.08 0.70
C LEU A 461 -0.51 -10.67 2.04
N ILE A 462 -0.48 -9.37 2.34
CA ILE A 462 0.17 -8.87 3.55
C ILE A 462 -0.63 -9.24 4.81
N LEU A 463 -1.96 -9.27 4.75
CA LEU A 463 -2.77 -9.70 5.90
C LEU A 463 -2.73 -11.21 6.11
N LYS A 464 -2.56 -12.03 5.07
CA LYS A 464 -2.22 -13.47 5.24
C LYS A 464 -0.89 -13.65 5.95
N TYR A 465 0.11 -12.86 5.57
CA TYR A 465 1.39 -12.87 6.25
C TYR A 465 1.26 -12.42 7.72
N ALA A 466 0.44 -11.39 7.99
CA ALA A 466 0.15 -10.92 9.34
C ALA A 466 -0.59 -11.97 10.19
N GLU A 467 -1.59 -12.64 9.61
CA GLU A 467 -2.32 -13.76 10.23
C GLU A 467 -1.34 -14.86 10.67
N ARG A 468 -0.46 -15.29 9.77
CA ARG A 468 0.57 -16.29 10.09
C ARG A 468 1.51 -15.87 11.22
N ILE A 469 1.92 -14.60 11.25
CA ILE A 469 2.76 -14.10 12.34
C ILE A 469 1.98 -14.16 13.67
N LEU A 470 0.72 -13.75 13.67
CA LEU A 470 -0.12 -13.71 14.86
C LEU A 470 -0.45 -15.11 15.38
N ASP A 471 -0.82 -16.04 14.50
CA ASP A 471 -1.16 -17.43 14.83
C ASP A 471 0.02 -18.24 15.38
N ARG A 472 1.25 -17.79 15.14
CA ARG A 472 2.43 -18.40 15.74
C ARG A 472 2.54 -18.15 17.24
N ASN A 473 1.79 -17.17 17.73
CA ASN A 473 1.66 -16.92 19.16
C ASN A 473 0.59 -17.84 19.74
N LEU A 474 0.99 -18.72 20.66
CA LEU A 474 0.06 -19.67 21.30
C LEU A 474 -1.02 -19.02 22.17
N ASN A 475 -0.93 -17.71 22.43
CA ASN A 475 -1.99 -16.96 23.10
C ASN A 475 -3.08 -16.48 22.13
N ILE A 476 -2.94 -16.66 20.82
CA ILE A 476 -3.77 -16.04 19.80
C ILE A 476 -4.30 -17.12 18.85
N GLU A 477 -5.58 -17.01 18.51
CA GLU A 477 -6.20 -17.72 17.40
C GLU A 477 -6.81 -16.67 16.47
N VAL A 478 -6.28 -16.53 15.26
CA VAL A 478 -6.88 -15.69 14.23
C VAL A 478 -8.05 -16.44 13.61
N VAL A 479 -9.24 -15.84 13.70
CA VAL A 479 -10.51 -16.38 13.23
C VAL A 479 -11.08 -15.43 12.20
N ASN A 480 -10.58 -15.55 10.98
CA ASN A 480 -11.10 -14.86 9.81
C ASN A 480 -12.10 -15.72 9.05
N TYR A 481 -12.63 -15.21 7.93
CA TYR A 481 -13.52 -15.98 7.05
C TYR A 481 -12.86 -17.30 6.75
N ARG A 482 -13.30 -18.37 7.44
CA ARG A 482 -12.66 -19.70 7.41
C ARG A 482 -12.23 -20.02 5.99
N PHE A 483 -10.94 -20.33 5.82
CA PHE A 483 -10.24 -20.79 4.62
C PHE A 483 -11.08 -21.70 3.71
N ASP A 484 -12.01 -21.09 3.02
CA ASP A 484 -12.61 -21.61 1.83
C ASP A 484 -11.99 -20.75 0.74
N TYR A 485 -10.86 -21.21 0.20
CA TYR A 485 -10.24 -20.58 -0.98
C TYR A 485 -11.23 -20.49 -2.17
N ASN A 486 -12.40 -21.15 -2.07
CA ASN A 486 -13.51 -21.03 -3.01
C ASN A 486 -14.59 -20.00 -2.60
N LYS A 487 -14.44 -19.28 -1.49
CA LYS A 487 -15.31 -18.17 -1.12
C LYS A 487 -14.54 -16.88 -1.26
N ASP A 488 -14.95 -16.11 -2.24
CA ASP A 488 -14.43 -14.82 -2.72
C ASP A 488 -14.44 -13.67 -1.69
N LYS A 489 -14.18 -13.96 -0.40
CA LYS A 489 -14.16 -12.96 0.66
C LYS A 489 -12.72 -12.67 1.08
N ASP A 490 -12.18 -11.60 0.51
CA ASP A 490 -10.92 -11.01 0.92
C ASP A 490 -11.02 -10.39 2.33
N TYR A 491 -9.88 -10.04 2.92
CA TYR A 491 -9.78 -9.27 4.17
C TYR A 491 -10.41 -7.87 4.07
N LEU A 492 -10.70 -7.42 2.85
CA LEU A 492 -11.34 -6.15 2.56
C LEU A 492 -12.82 -6.24 2.93
N VAL A 493 -13.26 -5.30 3.77
CA VAL A 493 -14.62 -5.26 4.31
C VAL A 493 -15.28 -3.92 4.05
N SER A 494 -16.61 -3.93 3.93
CA SER A 494 -17.34 -2.75 3.41
C SER A 494 -17.56 -1.66 4.46
N SER A 495 -17.66 -2.02 5.76
CA SER A 495 -17.93 -1.06 6.82
C SER A 495 -17.78 -1.67 8.20
N PHE A 496 -17.37 -0.87 9.20
CA PHE A 496 -17.25 -1.27 10.61
C PHE A 496 -18.39 -2.16 11.14
N SER A 497 -19.62 -1.91 10.68
CA SER A 497 -20.81 -2.68 11.09
C SER A 497 -20.80 -4.13 10.61
N GLU A 498 -20.26 -4.40 9.42
CA GLU A 498 -20.07 -5.76 8.88
C GLU A 498 -19.07 -6.52 9.74
N GLU A 499 -17.89 -5.96 10.00
CA GLU A 499 -16.86 -6.56 10.86
C GLU A 499 -17.36 -6.82 12.28
N PHE A 500 -18.02 -5.84 12.89
CA PHE A 500 -18.52 -6.00 14.25
C PHE A 500 -19.59 -7.10 14.32
N SER A 501 -20.45 -7.20 13.31
CA SER A 501 -21.43 -8.28 13.20
C SER A 501 -20.74 -9.64 13.06
N TYR A 502 -19.69 -9.73 12.23
CA TYR A 502 -18.88 -10.94 12.09
C TYR A 502 -18.23 -11.33 13.41
N ALA A 503 -17.60 -10.38 14.11
CA ALA A 503 -16.93 -10.61 15.37
C ALA A 503 -17.89 -11.14 16.45
N ARG A 504 -19.10 -10.57 16.52
CA ARG A 504 -20.16 -11.03 17.40
C ARG A 504 -20.62 -12.45 17.08
N ASN A 505 -20.89 -12.73 15.81
CA ASN A 505 -21.41 -14.03 15.38
C ASN A 505 -20.39 -15.17 15.57
N ASN A 506 -19.10 -14.86 15.49
CA ASN A 506 -18.02 -15.84 15.65
C ASN A 506 -17.43 -15.88 17.08
N ASN A 507 -18.02 -15.15 18.03
CA ASN A 507 -17.58 -15.05 19.42
C ASN A 507 -16.10 -14.62 19.57
N LEU A 508 -15.70 -13.62 18.79
CA LEU A 508 -14.34 -13.08 18.87
C LEU A 508 -14.16 -12.26 20.16
N ASP A 509 -12.99 -12.40 20.77
CA ASP A 509 -12.56 -11.54 21.88
C ASP A 509 -12.28 -10.13 21.37
N LEU A 510 -11.53 -10.03 20.26
CA LEU A 510 -11.11 -8.78 19.64
C LEU A 510 -11.27 -8.84 18.12
N PHE A 511 -11.37 -7.69 17.47
CA PHE A 511 -11.11 -7.57 16.04
C PHE A 511 -10.24 -6.35 15.76
N LEU A 512 -9.39 -6.49 14.75
CA LEU A 512 -8.32 -5.56 14.42
C LEU A 512 -8.59 -4.99 13.04
N MET A 513 -8.63 -3.66 12.95
CA MET A 513 -8.74 -2.93 11.71
C MET A 513 -7.36 -2.45 11.28
N PHE A 514 -6.80 -3.10 10.28
CA PHE A 514 -5.52 -2.76 9.66
C PHE A 514 -5.75 -1.68 8.61
N ASP A 515 -5.01 -0.58 8.75
CA ASP A 515 -4.87 0.48 7.77
C ASP A 515 -3.39 0.52 7.35
N LEU A 516 -3.11 -0.11 6.21
CA LEU A 516 -1.77 -0.32 5.68
C LEU A 516 -1.61 0.48 4.38
N ASP A 517 -0.70 1.45 4.39
CA ASP A 517 -0.27 2.16 3.18
C ASP A 517 1.14 1.69 2.81
N VAL A 518 1.30 1.24 1.57
CA VAL A 518 2.55 0.70 1.03
C VAL A 518 2.95 1.56 -0.16
N ASP A 519 4.15 2.14 -0.07
CA ASP A 519 4.80 2.80 -1.18
C ASP A 519 5.95 1.92 -1.68
N VAL A 520 5.62 1.05 -2.64
CA VAL A 520 6.56 0.14 -3.29
C VAL A 520 7.67 0.86 -4.05
N PHE A 521 7.48 2.12 -4.44
CA PHE A 521 8.52 2.89 -5.14
C PHE A 521 9.57 3.42 -4.18
N ARG A 522 9.21 3.63 -2.92
CA ARG A 522 10.11 4.15 -1.89
C ARG A 522 10.54 3.11 -0.86
N ASN A 523 10.05 1.87 -0.97
CA ASN A 523 10.18 0.86 0.08
C ASN A 523 9.80 1.41 1.45
N LEU A 524 8.64 2.07 1.52
CA LEU A 524 8.06 2.63 2.74
C LEU A 524 6.73 1.95 3.01
N ALA A 525 6.44 1.71 4.29
CA ALA A 525 5.09 1.40 4.73
C ALA A 525 4.75 2.13 6.02
N SER A 526 3.47 2.43 6.15
CA SER A 526 2.86 2.82 7.42
C SER A 526 1.76 1.83 7.74
N LEU A 527 1.70 1.41 9.01
CA LEU A 527 0.66 0.53 9.52
C LEU A 527 0.02 1.19 10.72
N LYS A 528 -1.30 1.35 10.67
CA LYS A 528 -2.12 1.65 11.84
C LYS A 528 -3.06 0.47 12.09
N VAL A 529 -3.12 0.00 13.34
CA VAL A 529 -4.06 -1.05 13.74
C VAL A 529 -4.95 -0.52 14.85
N ASP A 530 -6.24 -0.36 14.57
CA ASP A 530 -7.24 -0.07 15.58
C ASP A 530 -7.82 -1.40 16.12
N VAL A 531 -7.72 -1.60 17.44
CA VAL A 531 -8.18 -2.82 18.12
C VAL A 531 -9.50 -2.55 18.81
N PHE A 532 -10.49 -3.41 18.56
CA PHE A 532 -11.84 -3.31 19.08
C PHE A 532 -12.24 -4.56 19.84
N SER A 533 -13.10 -4.38 20.86
CA SER A 533 -13.76 -5.49 21.55
C SER A 533 -14.75 -6.17 20.62
N GLY A 534 -14.59 -7.48 20.38
CA GLY A 534 -15.56 -8.26 19.60
C GLY A 534 -16.93 -8.35 20.27
N LYS A 535 -16.99 -8.17 21.60
CA LYS A 535 -18.24 -8.18 22.37
C LYS A 535 -18.95 -6.84 22.40
N THR A 536 -18.30 -5.70 22.22
CA THR A 536 -18.96 -4.39 22.41
C THR A 536 -18.76 -3.43 21.26
N GLY A 537 -17.81 -3.69 20.36
CA GLY A 537 -17.42 -2.77 19.28
C GLY A 537 -16.66 -1.55 19.80
N VAL A 538 -16.36 -1.49 21.11
CA VAL A 538 -15.60 -0.39 21.69
C VAL A 538 -14.13 -0.53 21.30
N LYS A 539 -13.53 0.56 20.80
CA LYS A 539 -12.10 0.62 20.54
C LYS A 539 -11.32 0.62 21.85
N VAL A 540 -10.34 -0.27 21.97
CA VAL A 540 -9.53 -0.46 23.18
C VAL A 540 -8.08 -0.01 23.04
N LYS A 541 -7.53 -0.04 21.81
CA LYS A 541 -6.14 0.35 21.55
C LYS A 541 -5.95 0.76 20.09
N THR A 542 -4.97 1.62 19.84
CA THR A 542 -4.42 1.88 18.51
C THR A 542 -2.93 1.63 18.56
N PHE A 543 -2.41 0.90 17.57
CA PHE A 543 -0.98 0.74 17.29
C PHE A 543 -0.63 1.49 16.01
N SER A 544 0.58 2.03 15.93
CA SER A 544 1.03 2.78 14.76
C SER A 544 2.53 2.62 14.55
N TYR A 545 2.89 2.25 13.32
CA TYR A 545 4.26 1.95 12.92
C TYR A 545 4.55 2.61 11.57
N ASN A 546 5.80 3.01 11.39
CA ASN A 546 6.35 3.42 10.10
C ASN A 546 7.69 2.74 9.94
N SER A 547 7.99 2.27 8.74
CA SER A 547 9.26 1.64 8.41
C SER A 547 9.65 1.92 6.98
N GLY A 548 10.94 1.84 6.72
CA GLY A 548 11.52 2.05 5.41
C GLY A 548 12.81 1.27 5.21
N GLY A 549 13.19 1.12 3.95
CA GLY A 549 14.42 0.42 3.57
C GLY A 549 14.20 -1.07 3.35
N VAL A 550 15.20 -1.87 3.71
CA VAL A 550 15.17 -3.32 3.50
C VAL A 550 14.31 -3.96 4.59
N LEU A 551 13.43 -4.88 4.20
CA LEU A 551 12.50 -5.60 5.09
C LEU A 551 11.48 -4.70 5.82
N TYR A 552 11.04 -3.61 5.18
CA TYR A 552 10.14 -2.63 5.77
C TYR A 552 8.78 -3.20 6.21
N LEU A 553 8.19 -4.15 5.47
CA LEU A 553 6.92 -4.80 5.79
C LEU A 553 7.05 -5.81 6.92
N SER A 554 7.99 -6.75 6.81
CA SER A 554 8.17 -7.81 7.81
C SER A 554 8.58 -7.25 9.16
N ASN A 555 9.39 -6.19 9.19
CA ASN A 555 9.75 -5.48 10.42
C ASN A 555 8.55 -4.83 11.11
N ILE A 556 7.68 -4.16 10.34
CA ILE A 556 6.46 -3.54 10.89
C ILE A 556 5.54 -4.60 11.48
N LEU A 557 5.28 -5.68 10.74
CA LEU A 557 4.35 -6.72 11.17
C LEU A 557 4.88 -7.51 12.37
N SER A 558 6.18 -7.80 12.40
CA SER A 558 6.82 -8.44 13.54
C SER A 558 6.80 -7.56 14.79
N SER A 559 7.06 -6.26 14.63
CA SER A 559 7.00 -5.29 15.74
C SER A 559 5.57 -5.20 16.28
N PHE A 560 4.58 -5.08 15.39
CA PHE A 560 3.17 -5.10 15.76
C PHE A 560 2.80 -6.37 16.52
N SER A 561 3.15 -7.55 16.00
CA SER A 561 2.80 -8.82 16.64
C SER A 561 3.40 -8.94 18.04
N ARG A 562 4.64 -8.49 18.25
CA ARG A 562 5.28 -8.50 19.57
C ARG A 562 4.54 -7.57 20.54
N ASP A 563 4.39 -6.31 20.17
CA ASP A 563 3.73 -5.30 21.02
C ASP A 563 2.27 -5.68 21.31
N PHE A 564 1.59 -6.27 20.33
CA PHE A 564 0.22 -6.75 20.49
C PHE A 564 0.15 -7.91 21.48
N ASN A 565 1.02 -8.92 21.37
CA ASN A 565 1.09 -10.01 22.35
C ASN A 565 1.42 -9.50 23.75
N ASP A 566 2.38 -8.59 23.89
CA ASP A 566 2.77 -8.01 25.19
C ASP A 566 1.60 -7.24 25.84
N TYR A 567 0.77 -6.62 25.02
CA TYR A 567 -0.44 -5.92 25.46
C TYR A 567 -1.54 -6.87 25.96
N LEU A 568 -1.60 -8.13 25.49
CA LEU A 568 -2.62 -9.09 25.91
C LEU A 568 -2.41 -9.54 27.38
N PRO A 569 -3.43 -9.40 28.25
CA PRO A 569 -3.41 -9.95 29.59
C PRO A 569 -3.30 -11.47 29.58
N LYS A 570 -2.60 -12.03 30.57
CA LYS A 570 -2.46 -13.49 30.69
C LYS A 570 -3.72 -14.03 31.36
N LYS A 571 -4.50 -14.84 30.64
CA LYS A 571 -5.71 -15.51 31.11
C LYS A 571 -5.65 -17.00 30.77
N GLY A 572 -6.12 -17.84 31.68
CA GLY A 572 -6.10 -19.29 31.53
C GLY A 572 -7.26 -19.94 32.26
N LYS A 573 -7.13 -21.24 32.48
CA LYS A 573 -8.07 -22.10 33.21
C LYS A 573 -7.33 -23.00 34.19
N ILE A 574 -8.03 -23.35 35.26
CA ILE A 574 -7.62 -24.41 36.16
C ILE A 574 -7.81 -25.76 35.47
N LEU A 575 -6.75 -26.56 35.35
CA LEU A 575 -6.79 -27.91 34.79
C LEU A 575 -7.07 -28.97 35.85
N GLN A 576 -6.46 -28.83 37.03
CA GLN A 576 -6.59 -29.81 38.10
C GLN A 576 -6.43 -29.16 39.47
N ILE A 577 -7.18 -29.66 40.45
CA ILE A 577 -7.08 -29.24 41.86
C ILE A 577 -6.84 -30.47 42.75
N LYS A 578 -5.75 -30.46 43.52
CA LYS A 578 -5.41 -31.47 44.54
C LYS A 578 -5.11 -30.79 45.86
N LYS A 579 -6.13 -30.66 46.72
CA LYS A 579 -6.07 -29.84 47.94
C LYS A 579 -5.73 -28.39 47.62
N ASP A 580 -4.56 -27.90 48.02
CA ASP A 580 -4.09 -26.53 47.74
C ASP A 580 -3.26 -26.48 46.47
N ASP A 581 -2.88 -27.64 45.94
CA ASP A 581 -2.08 -27.76 44.73
C ASP A 581 -2.97 -27.60 43.50
N VAL A 582 -2.64 -26.62 42.65
CA VAL A 582 -3.43 -26.30 41.46
C VAL A 582 -2.55 -26.30 40.23
N LEU A 583 -3.04 -26.96 39.18
CA LEU A 583 -2.44 -26.93 37.85
C LEU A 583 -3.26 -26.00 36.96
N ILE A 584 -2.61 -25.10 36.24
CA ILE A 584 -3.22 -24.20 35.25
C ILE A 584 -2.64 -24.46 33.86
N ASN A 585 -3.42 -24.16 32.81
CA ASN A 585 -3.02 -24.30 31.40
C ASN A 585 -2.22 -23.10 30.86
N LEU A 586 -1.37 -22.53 31.71
CA LEU A 586 -0.45 -21.47 31.34
C LEU A 586 0.97 -21.88 31.72
N GLY A 587 1.94 -21.72 30.83
CA GLY A 587 3.33 -22.08 31.06
C GLY A 587 4.30 -21.04 30.52
N TYR A 588 5.55 -21.47 30.26
CA TYR A 588 6.57 -20.61 29.66
C TYR A 588 6.13 -19.99 28.34
N VAL A 589 5.37 -20.74 27.52
CA VAL A 589 4.89 -20.24 26.22
C VAL A 589 3.86 -19.11 26.34
N ASN A 590 3.29 -18.90 27.54
CA ASN A 590 2.35 -17.83 27.84
C ASN A 590 3.00 -16.71 28.68
N ASP A 591 4.34 -16.65 28.72
CA ASP A 591 5.15 -15.73 29.52
C ASP A 591 4.92 -15.81 31.04
N VAL A 592 4.54 -16.97 31.57
CA VAL A 592 4.41 -17.18 33.02
C VAL A 592 5.78 -17.24 33.68
N LYS A 593 5.92 -16.56 34.81
CA LYS A 593 7.15 -16.51 35.62
C LYS A 593 6.93 -17.09 37.00
N LEU A 594 8.04 -17.52 37.61
CA LEU A 594 8.02 -18.10 38.95
C LEU A 594 7.63 -17.02 39.95
N GLY A 595 6.67 -17.31 40.81
CA GLY A 595 6.12 -16.34 41.77
C GLY A 595 5.03 -15.44 41.20
N ASP A 596 4.67 -15.56 39.92
CA ASP A 596 3.47 -14.90 39.39
C ASP A 596 2.25 -15.30 40.21
N VAL A 597 1.32 -14.36 40.36
CA VAL A 597 0.07 -14.59 41.09
C VAL A 597 -1.09 -14.45 40.13
N PHE A 598 -1.93 -15.48 40.09
CA PHE A 598 -3.14 -15.51 39.28
C PHE A 598 -4.37 -15.43 40.18
N LEU A 599 -5.28 -14.52 39.86
CA LEU A 599 -6.59 -14.43 40.49
C LEU A 599 -7.50 -15.53 39.93
N VAL A 600 -8.16 -16.28 40.80
CA VAL A 600 -9.26 -17.17 40.43
C VAL A 600 -10.53 -16.35 40.40
N LEU A 601 -11.15 -16.21 39.22
CA LEU A 601 -12.34 -15.39 39.03
C LEU A 601 -13.59 -16.27 38.86
N LYS A 602 -14.74 -15.77 39.32
CA LYS A 602 -16.05 -16.35 38.97
C LYS A 602 -16.21 -16.39 37.45
N GLU A 603 -16.92 -17.40 36.96
CA GLU A 603 -17.25 -17.49 35.55
C GLU A 603 -18.00 -16.23 35.06
N GLY A 604 -17.59 -15.69 33.91
CA GLY A 604 -18.18 -14.47 33.35
C GLY A 604 -17.79 -13.15 34.04
N ALA A 605 -16.91 -13.16 35.04
CA ALA A 605 -16.51 -11.95 35.77
C ALA A 605 -15.70 -10.95 34.94
N LEU A 606 -14.95 -11.42 33.94
CA LEU A 606 -14.14 -10.57 33.07
C LEU A 606 -15.02 -9.79 32.08
N LYS A 607 -14.97 -8.47 32.18
CA LYS A 607 -15.67 -7.51 31.31
C LYS A 607 -14.68 -6.71 30.46
N TYR A 608 -15.02 -6.46 29.20
CA TYR A 608 -14.18 -5.76 28.23
C TYR A 608 -14.53 -4.26 28.25
N ASN A 609 -13.56 -3.38 28.46
CA ASN A 609 -13.79 -1.93 28.55
C ASN A 609 -12.60 -1.11 28.01
N SER A 610 -12.85 0.17 27.69
CA SER A 610 -11.83 1.12 27.20
C SER A 610 -10.96 1.71 28.29
N ASP A 611 -11.44 1.72 29.54
CA ASP A 611 -10.89 2.60 30.59
C ASP A 611 -9.81 1.92 31.44
N SER A 612 -9.50 0.65 31.19
CA SER A 612 -8.48 -0.09 31.91
C SER A 612 -7.22 -0.29 31.06
N ALA A 613 -6.05 -0.22 31.69
CA ALA A 613 -4.76 -0.51 31.06
C ALA A 613 -4.63 -1.95 30.51
N SER A 614 -5.62 -2.82 30.75
CA SER A 614 -5.70 -4.21 30.30
C SER A 614 -6.90 -4.50 29.41
N PHE A 615 -7.66 -3.48 28.97
CA PHE A 615 -8.93 -3.59 28.24
C PHE A 615 -9.98 -4.56 28.84
N MET A 616 -9.71 -5.03 30.05
CA MET A 616 -10.42 -6.04 30.81
C MET A 616 -10.48 -5.58 32.26
N SER A 617 -11.66 -5.76 32.85
CA SER A 617 -11.96 -5.41 34.23
C SER A 617 -12.75 -6.52 34.91
N TYR A 618 -12.66 -6.56 36.23
CA TYR A 618 -13.39 -7.49 37.09
C TYR A 618 -13.73 -6.76 38.40
N SER A 619 -14.79 -7.20 39.09
CA SER A 619 -15.08 -6.70 40.43
C SER A 619 -14.24 -7.43 41.48
N LYS A 620 -13.87 -6.74 42.56
CA LYS A 620 -13.22 -7.38 43.71
C LYS A 620 -14.09 -8.49 44.32
N SER A 621 -15.42 -8.37 44.22
CA SER A 621 -16.39 -9.37 44.68
C SER A 621 -16.39 -10.68 43.88
N ASP A 622 -15.72 -10.69 42.73
CA ASP A 622 -15.67 -11.85 41.83
C ASP A 622 -14.39 -12.68 42.00
N ILE A 623 -13.47 -12.23 42.86
CA ILE A 623 -12.24 -12.95 43.19
C ILE A 623 -12.57 -14.05 44.21
N LEU A 624 -12.28 -15.30 43.83
CA LEU A 624 -12.49 -16.48 44.66
C LEU A 624 -11.22 -16.91 45.40
N GLY A 625 -10.05 -16.56 44.89
CA GLY A 625 -8.76 -16.92 45.48
C GLY A 625 -7.59 -16.45 44.64
N GLU A 626 -6.38 -16.77 45.09
CA GLU A 626 -5.13 -16.46 44.39
C GLU A 626 -4.27 -17.72 44.27
N ILE A 627 -3.67 -17.95 43.11
CA ILE A 627 -2.73 -19.04 42.86
C ILE A 627 -1.35 -18.43 42.71
N SER A 628 -0.41 -18.81 43.57
CA SER A 628 1.01 -18.42 43.46
C SER A 628 1.78 -19.51 42.74
N ILE A 629 2.44 -19.19 41.62
CA ILE A 629 3.15 -20.16 40.79
C ILE A 629 4.47 -20.61 41.45
N GLU A 630 4.66 -21.92 41.56
CA GLU A 630 5.80 -22.56 42.23
C GLU A 630 6.63 -23.47 41.31
N GLU A 631 6.04 -23.99 40.23
CA GLU A 631 6.73 -24.78 39.20
C GLU A 631 6.10 -24.49 37.85
N ILE A 632 6.91 -24.44 36.80
CA ILE A 632 6.49 -24.05 35.44
C ILE A 632 6.98 -25.11 34.47
N GLY A 633 6.13 -25.48 33.52
CA GLY A 633 6.48 -26.24 32.33
C GLY A 633 6.14 -25.44 31.08
N ASP A 634 6.32 -26.05 29.91
CA ASP A 634 6.10 -25.43 28.62
C ASP A 634 4.68 -24.82 28.52
N TYR A 635 3.66 -25.66 28.73
CA TYR A 635 2.24 -25.31 28.55
C TYR A 635 1.44 -25.17 29.85
N ILE A 636 1.99 -25.65 30.96
CA ILE A 636 1.27 -25.77 32.23
C ILE A 636 2.13 -25.27 33.38
N SER A 637 1.48 -24.73 34.41
CA SER A 637 2.14 -24.29 35.63
C SER A 637 1.41 -24.85 36.83
N ARG A 638 2.19 -25.14 37.87
CA ARG A 638 1.71 -25.60 39.16
C ARG A 638 1.89 -24.47 40.16
N GLY A 639 0.87 -24.26 40.99
CA GLY A 639 0.90 -23.26 42.04
C GLY A 639 0.05 -23.64 43.24
N THR A 640 0.21 -22.87 44.31
CA THR A 640 -0.54 -23.06 45.56
C THR A 640 -1.72 -22.07 45.61
N LEU A 641 -2.92 -22.62 45.80
CA LEU A 641 -4.16 -21.86 45.95
C LEU A 641 -4.32 -21.33 47.38
N LYS A 642 -4.51 -20.02 47.49
CA LYS A 642 -4.90 -19.32 48.71
C LYS A 642 -6.32 -18.79 48.55
N SER A 643 -7.25 -19.36 49.30
CA SER A 643 -8.65 -18.97 49.34
C SER A 643 -9.20 -19.15 50.77
N SER A 644 -10.26 -18.40 51.11
CA SER A 644 -10.98 -18.64 52.37
C SER A 644 -11.66 -20.01 52.33
N ALA A 645 -11.81 -20.65 53.48
CA ALA A 645 -12.43 -21.99 53.55
C ALA A 645 -13.81 -22.02 52.88
N LEU A 646 -14.61 -20.95 53.05
CA LEU A 646 -15.93 -20.81 52.44
C LEU A 646 -15.87 -20.70 50.91
N LEU A 647 -14.89 -20.00 50.33
CA LEU A 647 -14.81 -19.80 48.87
C LEU A 647 -14.12 -20.97 48.18
N ARG A 648 -13.24 -21.68 48.88
CA ARG A 648 -12.48 -22.81 48.35
C ARG A 648 -13.37 -23.92 47.80
N ASP A 649 -14.46 -24.23 48.49
CA ASP A 649 -15.41 -25.27 48.06
C ASP A 649 -16.16 -24.92 46.76
N TYR A 650 -16.10 -23.66 46.32
CA TYR A 650 -16.72 -23.20 45.07
C TYR A 650 -15.75 -23.14 43.88
N ILE A 651 -14.45 -23.36 44.09
CA ILE A 651 -13.45 -23.32 43.01
C ILE A 651 -13.40 -24.69 42.35
N GLN A 652 -13.58 -24.72 41.03
CA GLN A 652 -13.63 -25.96 40.24
C GLN A 652 -12.62 -25.92 39.09
N GLU A 653 -12.32 -27.11 38.55
CA GLU A 653 -11.61 -27.23 37.28
C GLU A 653 -12.39 -26.50 36.16
N GLY A 654 -11.68 -25.89 35.22
CA GLY A 654 -12.24 -25.06 34.16
C GLY A 654 -12.44 -23.57 34.51
N TYR A 655 -12.35 -23.18 35.78
CA TYR A 655 -12.50 -21.78 36.20
C TYR A 655 -11.39 -20.91 35.63
N THR A 656 -11.74 -19.66 35.29
CA THR A 656 -10.80 -18.70 34.69
C THR A 656 -9.79 -18.21 35.72
N VAL A 657 -8.52 -18.23 35.33
CA VAL A 657 -7.43 -17.58 36.06
C VAL A 657 -6.96 -16.36 35.29
N PHE A 658 -6.63 -15.28 36.00
CA PHE A 658 -6.23 -14.02 35.39
C PHE A 658 -5.04 -13.42 36.13
N ILE A 659 -4.00 -12.99 35.42
CA ILE A 659 -2.79 -12.47 36.06
C ILE A 659 -3.07 -11.25 36.94
N LYS A 660 -2.57 -11.28 38.17
CA LYS A 660 -2.62 -10.18 39.12
C LYS A 660 -1.50 -9.20 38.77
N LYS A 661 -1.87 -8.02 38.28
CA LYS A 661 -0.92 -6.93 38.00
C LYS A 661 -0.33 -6.33 39.27
#